data_AF-A0A6S8XI77-F1
#
_entry.id   AF-A0A6S8XI77-F1
#
_cell.length_a   1.000
_cell.length_b   1.000
_cell.length_c   1.000
_cell.angle_alpha   90.00
_cell.angle_beta   90.00
_cell.angle_gamma   90.00
#
_symmetry.space_group_name_H-M   'P 1'
#
loop_
_entity.id
_entity.type
_entity.pdbx_description
1 polymer ?
#
loop_
_entity_poly.entity_id
_entity_poly.type
_entity_poly.pdbx_seq_one_letter_code
_entity_poly.pdbx_strand_id
1 'polypeptide(L)'
;MLSCSASSTTLCLHVQAFLPSLVTMAAAVAAVVTVTVIISIPLALWVLQKMHDSVGIDGPTPQQLEEEDHTQCALFRHLPHLKHRLAWRNIGDFPTPIHRVECSARSIVENMDTRMDHDNINMDDTDNTRNYSTFTSSNPKDGAPQPQPAPQPRTVQFHVKREDLSSLAYGGNKVRTLQHQLAVVEAKTKRRQHQQQQREGEILRHADATATATATADLIVFGSGGSNQVVATAVHSMLTKSQEREQPQQQQHSRPTIQYNTTALWMADPPDLDNTLNMLSTLSFPNVKTYQTWSNPLGLGAALIRALWAGGTSTSTSTSTNRNGDANSNSNGSFVLPLGGNNPSGVLGQVGGALELAEQIEAGEIPDCDGIYVAVGSSCTISGLIMGVALARKLGMAAYQQKGFALHMVPIHDIFALLNRAVGIYQGWGSGISRYIPLTVSHSLHSACHELVQLGGPNVLEEALAILEHETVVHDDARLVGKYGAHSVPSRACAQLFDETAIVTNNKVPLNSNSPSSFQNDLNNVNEMDRDCVGSEASTSTTDNANHSSNKDNSTSIPGLWLCGHFTAKAMAAMCDDLLKDENAGKNMVFWQTKSCVQPRGAVDEWGKMQQMPPAIQQWANEGQPQSEKRSGKVNLKDGSAEDYRKLMTKI
;
A
#
# COMPACT_ATOMS: atom_id res chain seq x y z
N MET A 1 82.10 -16.47 24.46
CA MET A 1 81.00 -17.42 24.22
C MET A 1 79.92 -17.18 25.26
N LEU A 2 78.66 -17.10 24.81
CA LEU A 2 77.39 -17.22 25.54
C LEU A 2 77.00 -16.10 26.54
N SER A 3 76.21 -15.12 26.07
CA SER A 3 74.91 -14.75 26.66
C SER A 3 74.25 -13.58 25.90
N CYS A 4 73.69 -13.84 24.72
CA CYS A 4 72.81 -12.89 24.05
C CYS A 4 71.93 -13.63 23.02
N SER A 5 70.96 -14.42 23.49
CA SER A 5 69.95 -15.03 22.60
C SER A 5 68.63 -15.46 23.26
N ALA A 6 68.37 -15.12 24.53
CA ALA A 6 67.22 -15.69 25.25
C ALA A 6 65.92 -14.88 25.17
N SER A 7 65.96 -13.59 24.81
CA SER A 7 64.77 -12.72 24.95
C SER A 7 63.88 -12.62 23.70
N SER A 8 64.42 -12.80 22.49
CA SER A 8 63.60 -12.77 21.25
C SER A 8 62.88 -14.09 20.96
N THR A 9 63.41 -15.21 21.44
CA THR A 9 62.88 -16.56 21.19
C THR A 9 61.59 -16.83 21.96
N THR A 10 61.49 -16.31 23.20
CA THR A 10 60.34 -16.50 24.07
C THR A 10 59.11 -15.72 23.59
N LEU A 11 59.30 -14.51 23.04
CA LEU A 11 58.20 -13.72 22.45
C LEU A 11 57.68 -14.35 21.15
N CYS A 12 58.59 -14.91 20.33
CA CYS A 12 58.24 -15.61 19.09
C CYS A 12 57.48 -16.92 19.35
N LEU A 13 57.87 -17.68 20.39
CA LEU A 13 57.19 -18.91 20.83
C LEU A 13 55.78 -18.66 21.37
N HIS A 14 55.55 -17.54 22.08
CA HIS A 14 54.21 -17.19 22.55
C HIS A 14 53.29 -16.78 21.39
N VAL A 15 53.77 -16.02 20.41
CA VAL A 15 52.97 -15.65 19.21
C VAL A 15 52.67 -16.86 18.33
N GLN A 16 53.63 -17.80 18.16
CA GLN A 16 53.42 -19.05 17.43
C GLN A 16 52.42 -20.00 18.11
N ALA A 17 52.29 -19.97 19.44
CA ALA A 17 51.33 -20.79 20.17
C ALA A 17 49.87 -20.27 20.08
N PHE A 18 49.67 -18.96 19.90
CA PHE A 18 48.33 -18.36 19.80
C PHE A 18 47.75 -18.33 18.37
N LEU A 19 48.60 -18.29 17.34
CA LEU A 19 48.15 -18.28 15.93
C LEU A 19 47.23 -19.47 15.56
N PRO A 20 47.57 -20.73 15.90
CA PRO A 20 46.73 -21.89 15.58
C PRO A 20 45.35 -21.81 16.24
N SER A 21 45.28 -21.30 17.47
CA SER A 21 44.02 -21.15 18.22
C SER A 21 43.12 -20.07 17.61
N LEU A 22 43.71 -18.96 17.14
CA LEU A 22 43.01 -17.89 16.42
C LEU A 22 42.48 -18.34 15.05
N VAL A 23 43.28 -19.09 14.29
CA VAL A 23 42.87 -19.68 12.99
C VAL A 23 41.74 -20.70 13.20
N THR A 24 41.84 -21.55 14.23
CA THR A 24 40.80 -22.54 14.55
C THR A 24 39.50 -21.87 14.97
N MET A 25 39.57 -20.81 15.77
CA MET A 25 38.40 -20.02 16.16
C MET A 25 37.76 -19.30 14.98
N ALA A 26 38.56 -18.70 14.09
CA ALA A 26 38.08 -18.08 12.86
C ALA A 26 37.40 -19.10 11.93
N ALA A 27 37.99 -20.30 11.77
CA ALA A 27 37.40 -21.38 10.98
C ALA A 27 36.09 -21.90 11.60
N ALA A 28 36.01 -22.02 12.94
CA ALA A 28 34.78 -22.41 13.63
C ALA A 28 33.67 -21.35 13.48
N VAL A 29 34.00 -20.06 13.61
CA VAL A 29 33.06 -18.96 13.37
C VAL A 29 32.60 -18.96 11.90
N ALA A 30 33.52 -19.10 10.95
CA ALA A 30 33.20 -19.20 9.53
C ALA A 30 32.30 -20.40 9.23
N ALA A 31 32.56 -21.56 9.85
CA ALA A 31 31.73 -22.75 9.71
C ALA A 31 30.32 -22.53 10.29
N VAL A 32 30.19 -21.93 11.48
CA VAL A 32 28.89 -21.62 12.09
C VAL A 32 28.11 -20.61 11.25
N VAL A 33 28.76 -19.55 10.75
CA VAL A 33 28.14 -18.58 9.85
C VAL A 33 27.70 -19.28 8.56
N THR A 34 28.55 -20.13 7.98
CA THR A 34 28.25 -20.87 6.76
C THR A 34 27.05 -21.80 6.95
N VAL A 35 27.03 -22.61 8.02
CA VAL A 35 25.90 -23.49 8.35
C VAL A 35 24.63 -22.68 8.60
N THR A 36 24.73 -21.56 9.32
CA THR A 36 23.59 -20.67 9.59
C THR A 36 23.03 -20.09 8.29
N VAL A 37 23.87 -19.64 7.37
CA VAL A 37 23.46 -19.11 6.06
C VAL A 37 22.85 -20.21 5.18
N ILE A 38 23.49 -21.39 5.12
CA ILE A 38 23.02 -22.55 4.36
C ILE A 38 21.63 -23.02 4.82
N ILE A 39 21.30 -22.89 6.10
CA ILE A 39 19.99 -23.29 6.63
C ILE A 39 18.99 -22.13 6.55
N SER A 40 19.39 -20.92 6.91
CA SER A 40 18.48 -19.78 7.05
C SER A 40 17.97 -19.25 5.70
N ILE A 41 18.79 -19.22 4.65
CA ILE A 41 18.35 -18.71 3.34
C ILE A 41 17.30 -19.63 2.71
N PRO A 42 17.51 -20.96 2.58
CA PRO A 42 16.47 -21.85 2.05
C PRO A 42 15.20 -21.86 2.89
N LEU A 43 15.33 -21.78 4.22
CA LEU A 43 14.17 -21.68 5.10
C LEU A 43 13.39 -20.38 4.86
N ALA A 44 14.08 -19.23 4.75
CA ALA A 44 13.45 -17.95 4.47
C ALA A 44 12.77 -17.94 3.09
N LEU A 45 13.42 -18.48 2.06
CA LEU A 45 12.83 -18.64 0.72
C LEU A 45 11.62 -19.57 0.73
N TRP A 46 11.70 -20.68 1.47
CA TRP A 46 10.57 -21.60 1.65
C TRP A 46 9.39 -20.93 2.36
N VAL A 47 9.66 -20.17 3.43
CA VAL A 47 8.65 -19.38 4.15
C VAL A 47 7.99 -18.39 3.19
N LEU A 48 8.79 -17.60 2.46
CA LEU A 48 8.28 -16.61 1.52
C LEU A 48 7.46 -17.25 0.39
N GLN A 49 7.90 -18.40 -0.13
CA GLN A 49 7.18 -19.13 -1.16
C GLN A 49 5.84 -19.66 -0.60
N LYS A 50 5.82 -20.21 0.62
CA LYS A 50 4.56 -20.62 1.27
C LYS A 50 3.60 -19.45 1.51
N MET A 51 4.11 -18.27 1.86
CA MET A 51 3.30 -17.06 1.97
C MET A 51 2.72 -16.65 0.60
N HIS A 52 3.56 -16.67 -0.45
CA HIS A 52 3.17 -16.34 -1.81
C HIS A 52 2.05 -17.26 -2.33
N ASP A 53 2.17 -18.57 -2.07
CA ASP A 53 1.22 -19.60 -2.53
C ASP A 53 -0.05 -19.70 -1.67
N SER A 54 -0.07 -19.06 -0.49
CA SER A 54 -1.14 -19.26 0.50
C SER A 54 -2.53 -18.92 -0.03
N VAL A 55 -2.67 -17.76 -0.70
CA VAL A 55 -3.92 -17.39 -1.38
C VAL A 55 -3.94 -18.00 -2.79
N GLY A 56 -2.87 -17.84 -3.57
CA GLY A 56 -2.77 -18.34 -4.95
C GLY A 56 -3.88 -17.82 -5.86
N ILE A 57 -4.32 -18.67 -6.77
CA ILE A 57 -5.43 -18.47 -7.72
C ILE A 57 -6.52 -19.50 -7.45
N ASP A 58 -7.77 -19.13 -7.71
CA ASP A 58 -8.90 -20.04 -7.71
C ASP A 58 -10.07 -19.44 -8.52
N GLY A 59 -11.00 -20.30 -8.97
CA GLY A 59 -12.21 -19.87 -9.68
C GLY A 59 -13.30 -19.36 -8.74
N PRO A 60 -14.29 -18.62 -9.26
CA PRO A 60 -15.40 -18.14 -8.46
C PRO A 60 -16.33 -19.28 -8.00
N THR A 61 -17.14 -18.99 -6.99
CA THR A 61 -18.33 -19.78 -6.65
C THR A 61 -19.52 -19.39 -7.54
N PRO A 62 -20.55 -20.23 -7.68
CA PRO A 62 -21.77 -19.86 -8.41
C PRO A 62 -22.37 -18.55 -7.91
N GLN A 63 -22.40 -18.35 -6.59
CA GLN A 63 -22.88 -17.12 -5.97
C GLN A 63 -22.03 -15.89 -6.35
N GLN A 64 -20.70 -16.01 -6.40
CA GLN A 64 -19.84 -14.91 -6.88
C GLN A 64 -20.14 -14.55 -8.33
N LEU A 65 -20.44 -15.54 -9.18
CA LEU A 65 -20.82 -15.29 -10.58
C LEU A 65 -22.17 -14.57 -10.72
N GLU A 66 -23.13 -14.87 -9.84
CA GLU A 66 -24.47 -14.27 -9.85
C GLU A 66 -24.50 -12.86 -9.26
N GLU A 67 -23.67 -12.61 -8.24
CA GLU A 67 -23.71 -11.38 -7.45
C GLU A 67 -22.94 -10.20 -8.08
N GLU A 68 -22.02 -10.44 -9.01
CA GLU A 68 -21.08 -9.42 -9.48
C GLU A 68 -21.39 -8.96 -10.92
N ASP A 69 -21.32 -7.64 -11.15
CA ASP A 69 -21.18 -7.10 -12.50
C ASP A 69 -19.71 -7.23 -12.96
N HIS A 70 -19.44 -8.30 -13.69
CA HIS A 70 -18.09 -8.63 -14.17
C HIS A 70 -17.58 -7.64 -15.22
N THR A 71 -18.46 -6.80 -15.79
CA THR A 71 -18.03 -5.74 -16.73
C THR A 71 -17.26 -4.64 -16.02
N GLN A 72 -17.33 -4.54 -14.69
CA GLN A 72 -16.52 -3.60 -13.90
C GLN A 72 -15.04 -4.01 -13.79
N CYS A 73 -14.70 -5.27 -14.07
CA CYS A 73 -13.31 -5.74 -14.06
C CYS A 73 -12.65 -5.53 -15.43
N ALA A 74 -11.69 -4.62 -15.52
CA ALA A 74 -10.94 -4.34 -16.77
C ALA A 74 -10.32 -5.60 -17.39
N LEU A 75 -9.75 -6.47 -16.56
CA LEU A 75 -9.18 -7.75 -17.02
C LEU A 75 -10.24 -8.64 -17.68
N PHE A 76 -11.47 -8.67 -17.17
CA PHE A 76 -12.56 -9.47 -17.75
C PHE A 76 -13.18 -8.81 -18.98
N ARG A 77 -13.15 -7.49 -19.12
CA ARG A 77 -13.57 -6.81 -20.37
C ARG A 77 -12.72 -7.27 -21.56
N HIS A 78 -11.41 -7.40 -21.35
CA HIS A 78 -10.48 -7.84 -22.40
C HIS A 78 -10.31 -9.37 -22.50
N LEU A 79 -10.48 -10.11 -21.40
CA LEU A 79 -10.37 -11.57 -21.35
C LEU A 79 -11.62 -12.19 -20.71
N PRO A 80 -12.79 -12.16 -21.39
CA PRO A 80 -14.09 -12.47 -20.78
C PRO A 80 -14.25 -13.90 -20.29
N HIS A 81 -13.48 -14.86 -20.83
CA HIS A 81 -13.49 -16.24 -20.38
C HIS A 81 -12.90 -16.41 -18.96
N LEU A 82 -12.05 -15.48 -18.51
CA LEU A 82 -11.45 -15.52 -17.18
C LEU A 82 -12.47 -15.35 -16.05
N LYS A 83 -13.62 -14.72 -16.33
CA LYS A 83 -14.68 -14.50 -15.31
C LYS A 83 -15.15 -15.80 -14.65
N HIS A 84 -15.07 -16.94 -15.35
CA HIS A 84 -15.44 -18.26 -14.83
C HIS A 84 -14.29 -19.03 -14.20
N ARG A 85 -13.07 -18.49 -14.24
CA ARG A 85 -11.83 -19.19 -13.86
C ARG A 85 -11.02 -18.45 -12.80
N LEU A 86 -11.26 -17.16 -12.62
CA LEU A 86 -10.60 -16.31 -11.64
C LEU A 86 -11.65 -15.66 -10.75
N ALA A 87 -11.62 -15.96 -9.45
CA ALA A 87 -12.50 -15.33 -8.47
C ALA A 87 -12.22 -13.83 -8.37
N TRP A 88 -13.27 -13.03 -8.31
CA TRP A 88 -13.21 -11.57 -8.21
C TRP A 88 -14.38 -11.04 -7.39
N ARG A 89 -14.16 -9.92 -6.71
CA ARG A 89 -15.18 -9.15 -5.99
C ARG A 89 -15.01 -7.67 -6.31
N ASN A 90 -16.11 -6.96 -6.55
CA ASN A 90 -16.05 -5.51 -6.65
C ASN A 90 -15.99 -4.87 -5.25
N ILE A 91 -14.77 -4.59 -4.76
CA ILE A 91 -14.56 -3.91 -3.46
C ILE A 91 -14.13 -2.44 -3.62
N GLY A 92 -14.30 -1.86 -4.81
CA GLY A 92 -13.85 -0.51 -5.10
C GLY A 92 -14.72 0.22 -6.11
N ASP A 93 -14.29 1.44 -6.42
CA ASP A 93 -14.96 2.38 -7.32
C ASP A 93 -14.04 2.58 -8.53
N PHE A 94 -14.42 1.98 -9.66
CA PHE A 94 -13.64 1.95 -10.90
C PHE A 94 -14.48 2.46 -12.09
N PRO A 95 -13.87 3.07 -13.12
CA PRO A 95 -12.46 3.42 -13.20
C PRO A 95 -12.07 4.54 -12.22
N THR A 96 -10.83 4.52 -11.72
CA THR A 96 -10.35 5.63 -10.89
C THR A 96 -10.07 6.86 -11.76
N PRO A 97 -10.39 8.07 -11.29
CA PRO A 97 -10.24 9.26 -12.12
C PRO A 97 -8.78 9.58 -12.40
N ILE A 98 -8.54 10.30 -13.50
CA ILE A 98 -7.25 10.91 -13.81
C ILE A 98 -7.42 12.42 -13.73
N HIS A 99 -6.55 13.07 -12.96
CA HIS A 99 -6.52 14.52 -12.83
C HIS A 99 -5.23 15.09 -13.41
N ARG A 100 -5.30 16.28 -13.98
CA ARG A 100 -4.12 17.06 -14.33
C ARG A 100 -3.69 17.86 -13.11
N VAL A 101 -2.39 17.95 -12.92
CA VAL A 101 -1.79 18.72 -11.85
C VAL A 101 -0.76 19.67 -12.43
N GLU A 102 -0.80 20.89 -11.92
CA GLU A 102 0.25 21.89 -12.09
C GLU A 102 0.76 22.25 -10.69
N CYS A 103 2.08 22.21 -10.46
CA CYS A 103 2.66 22.65 -9.20
C CYS A 103 4.07 23.20 -9.41
N SER A 104 4.60 23.91 -8.40
CA SER A 104 6.00 24.28 -8.37
C SER A 104 6.87 23.09 -7.97
N ALA A 105 8.06 22.99 -8.55
CA ALA A 105 9.07 21.99 -8.26
C ALA A 105 10.47 22.60 -8.18
N ARG A 106 11.37 21.91 -7.48
CA ARG A 106 12.81 22.20 -7.42
C ARG A 106 13.59 20.92 -7.69
N SER A 107 14.79 21.06 -8.25
CA SER A 107 15.61 19.87 -8.46
C SER A 107 16.02 19.27 -7.12
N ILE A 108 16.06 17.94 -7.07
CA ILE A 108 16.60 17.20 -5.94
C ILE A 108 18.05 17.64 -5.68
N VAL A 109 18.83 17.95 -6.73
CA VAL A 109 20.24 18.41 -6.65
C VAL A 109 20.35 19.80 -6.02
N GLU A 110 19.48 20.73 -6.37
CA GLU A 110 19.50 22.10 -5.84
C GLU A 110 19.12 22.16 -4.35
N ASN A 111 18.24 21.26 -3.90
CA ASN A 111 17.93 21.08 -2.48
C ASN A 111 19.11 20.51 -1.66
N MET A 112 20.24 20.18 -2.30
CA MET A 112 21.46 19.70 -1.63
C MET A 112 22.42 20.83 -1.27
N ASP A 113 22.42 21.95 -2.01
CA ASP A 113 23.40 23.05 -1.83
C ASP A 113 22.97 24.09 -0.78
N THR A 114 21.69 24.12 -0.40
CA THR A 114 21.21 25.02 0.66
C THR A 114 21.36 24.37 2.03
N ARG A 115 22.55 24.54 2.64
CA ARG A 115 22.91 24.25 4.05
C ARG A 115 23.07 22.78 4.42
N MET A 116 24.25 22.21 4.13
CA MET A 116 24.91 21.32 5.08
C MET A 116 26.37 21.76 5.22
N ASP A 117 26.65 22.50 6.29
CA ASP A 117 27.99 22.44 6.88
C ASP A 117 28.32 20.97 7.15
N HIS A 118 29.57 20.61 6.90
CA HIS A 118 30.12 19.26 6.96
C HIS A 118 30.08 18.57 8.35
N ASP A 119 29.33 19.09 9.31
CA ASP A 119 29.26 18.61 10.69
C ASP A 119 27.85 18.11 11.03
N ASN A 120 27.51 16.90 10.60
CA ASN A 120 26.64 15.94 11.32
C ASN A 120 26.30 14.70 10.47
N ILE A 121 27.34 14.01 9.99
CA ILE A 121 27.25 12.56 9.75
C ILE A 121 27.83 11.89 11.00
N ASN A 122 27.13 12.01 12.12
CA ASN A 122 27.27 11.06 13.21
C ASN A 122 26.01 10.21 13.27
N MET A 123 26.19 8.92 13.01
CA MET A 123 25.26 7.87 13.42
C MET A 123 25.20 7.88 14.95
N ASP A 124 24.33 8.70 15.52
CA ASP A 124 23.71 8.61 16.84
C ASP A 124 23.25 10.02 17.20
N ASP A 125 22.00 10.34 16.88
CA ASP A 125 21.36 11.54 17.44
C ASP A 125 20.00 11.13 18.01
N THR A 126 20.02 10.89 19.32
CA THR A 126 18.85 10.54 20.16
C THR A 126 18.35 11.73 20.98
N ASP A 127 18.77 12.96 20.66
CA ASP A 127 18.37 14.13 21.43
C ASP A 127 17.68 15.20 20.57
N ASN A 128 16.36 15.09 20.46
CA ASN A 128 15.52 16.03 19.75
C ASN A 128 14.79 16.94 20.74
N THR A 129 15.53 17.83 21.41
CA THR A 129 14.96 18.98 22.13
C THR A 129 15.81 20.22 21.92
N ARG A 130 15.44 21.10 20.97
CA ARG A 130 15.77 22.53 21.10
C ARG A 130 14.81 23.43 20.32
N ASN A 131 14.19 24.28 21.12
CA ASN A 131 13.26 25.34 20.79
C ASN A 131 13.77 26.28 19.69
N TYR A 132 12.91 26.54 18.69
CA TYR A 132 13.02 27.74 17.85
C TYR A 132 12.60 28.96 18.68
N SER A 133 13.55 29.60 19.38
CA SER A 133 13.40 31.01 19.76
C SER A 133 14.76 31.70 19.89
N THR A 134 14.83 32.91 19.35
CA THR A 134 15.85 33.95 19.54
C THR A 134 17.25 33.69 18.94
N PHE A 135 17.43 34.07 17.68
CA PHE A 135 18.74 34.45 17.14
C PHE A 135 18.94 35.96 17.37
N THR A 136 19.74 36.31 18.38
CA THR A 136 20.33 37.64 18.48
C THR A 136 21.57 37.71 17.61
N SER A 137 21.56 38.71 16.72
CA SER A 137 22.64 39.19 15.87
C SER A 137 24.05 39.12 16.50
N SER A 138 24.97 38.45 15.79
CA SER A 138 26.41 38.73 15.86
C SER A 138 26.91 39.09 14.45
N ASN A 139 27.74 40.13 14.39
CA ASN A 139 28.18 40.82 13.17
C ASN A 139 28.85 39.88 12.14
N PRO A 140 28.64 40.09 10.83
CA PRO A 140 29.33 39.33 9.80
C PRO A 140 30.79 39.77 9.69
N LYS A 141 31.70 38.79 9.57
CA LYS A 141 33.05 39.03 9.06
C LYS A 141 32.95 39.26 7.55
N ASP A 142 33.37 40.43 7.11
CA ASP A 142 33.46 40.82 5.70
C ASP A 142 34.35 39.83 4.93
N GLY A 143 33.81 39.25 3.85
CA GLY A 143 34.59 38.49 2.86
C GLY A 143 34.06 37.11 2.45
N ALA A 144 32.98 36.60 3.05
CA ALA A 144 32.34 35.38 2.54
C ALA A 144 31.56 35.70 1.25
N PRO A 145 31.69 34.90 0.16
CA PRO A 145 30.82 35.04 -1.00
C PRO A 145 29.38 34.94 -0.53
N GLN A 146 28.53 35.91 -0.92
CA GLN A 146 27.12 35.82 -0.61
C GLN A 146 26.57 34.51 -1.17
N PRO A 147 25.80 33.73 -0.39
CA PRO A 147 25.18 32.52 -0.90
C PRO A 147 24.36 32.91 -2.12
N GLN A 148 24.63 32.26 -3.26
CA GLN A 148 23.79 32.44 -4.44
C GLN A 148 22.33 32.20 -4.05
N PRO A 149 21.39 33.05 -4.45
CA PRO A 149 19.99 32.82 -4.16
C PRO A 149 19.60 31.45 -4.70
N ALA A 150 18.94 30.65 -3.86
CA ALA A 150 18.46 29.34 -4.27
C ALA A 150 17.67 29.48 -5.58
N PRO A 151 17.92 28.62 -6.58
CA PRO A 151 17.23 28.68 -7.86
C PRO A 151 15.71 28.71 -7.63
N GLN A 152 15.03 29.57 -8.38
CA GLN A 152 13.60 29.77 -8.23
C GLN A 152 12.86 28.48 -8.62
N PRO A 153 11.81 28.08 -7.86
CA PRO A 153 10.95 26.97 -8.25
C PRO A 153 10.44 27.15 -9.68
N ARG A 154 10.35 26.06 -10.43
CA ARG A 154 9.76 26.05 -11.78
C ARG A 154 8.44 25.29 -11.77
N THR A 155 7.50 25.74 -12.58
CA THR A 155 6.21 25.06 -12.76
C THR A 155 6.39 23.79 -13.57
N VAL A 156 5.84 22.68 -13.07
CA VAL A 156 5.75 21.39 -13.78
C VAL A 156 4.29 20.97 -13.94
N GLN A 157 4.01 20.20 -14.98
CA GLN A 157 2.68 19.67 -15.27
C GLN A 157 2.74 18.16 -15.50
N PHE A 158 1.75 17.45 -14.98
CA PHE A 158 1.65 15.99 -15.10
C PHE A 158 0.22 15.51 -14.85
N HIS A 159 -0.02 14.22 -15.05
CA HIS A 159 -1.28 13.56 -14.72
C HIS A 159 -1.14 12.70 -13.47
N VAL A 160 -2.22 12.56 -12.69
CA VAL A 160 -2.27 11.68 -11.53
C VAL A 160 -3.37 10.65 -11.74
N LYS A 161 -2.98 9.37 -11.76
CA LYS A 161 -3.93 8.26 -11.67
C LYS A 161 -4.35 8.09 -10.22
N ARG A 162 -5.60 8.45 -9.91
CA ARG A 162 -6.12 8.58 -8.54
C ARG A 162 -6.49 7.24 -7.90
N GLU A 163 -5.53 6.33 -7.81
CA GLU A 163 -5.71 5.06 -7.09
C GLU A 163 -6.09 5.28 -5.63
N ASP A 164 -5.80 6.43 -5.04
CA ASP A 164 -6.25 6.85 -3.72
C ASP A 164 -7.77 6.94 -3.55
N LEU A 165 -8.50 7.06 -4.67
CA LEU A 165 -9.96 7.11 -4.78
C LEU A 165 -10.56 5.77 -5.25
N SER A 166 -9.79 4.68 -5.26
CA SER A 166 -10.28 3.35 -5.65
C SER A 166 -11.34 2.76 -4.71
N SER A 167 -11.63 3.39 -3.58
CA SER A 167 -12.75 3.06 -2.70
C SER A 167 -13.08 4.23 -1.79
N LEU A 168 -14.37 4.52 -1.62
CA LEU A 168 -14.86 5.50 -0.64
C LEU A 168 -14.50 5.17 0.82
N ALA A 169 -14.31 3.89 1.15
CA ALA A 169 -13.98 3.48 2.52
C ALA A 169 -12.48 3.54 2.80
N TYR A 170 -11.67 2.98 1.90
CA TYR A 170 -10.20 3.08 1.94
C TYR A 170 -9.62 2.69 0.59
N GLY A 171 -9.34 3.69 -0.26
CA GLY A 171 -8.68 3.49 -1.55
C GLY A 171 -7.20 3.10 -1.47
N GLY A 172 -6.47 3.40 -2.54
CA GLY A 172 -5.08 3.07 -2.77
C GLY A 172 -4.91 1.81 -3.61
N ASN A 173 -3.66 1.52 -3.97
CA ASN A 173 -3.33 0.39 -4.85
C ASN A 173 -3.76 -0.97 -4.28
N LYS A 174 -3.89 -1.10 -2.95
CA LYS A 174 -4.24 -2.38 -2.30
C LYS A 174 -5.66 -2.83 -2.55
N VAL A 175 -6.57 -1.94 -2.93
CA VAL A 175 -7.93 -2.34 -3.34
C VAL A 175 -7.86 -3.28 -4.54
N ARG A 176 -7.09 -2.93 -5.58
CA ARG A 176 -6.91 -3.79 -6.76
C ARG A 176 -6.36 -5.17 -6.42
N THR A 177 -5.36 -5.22 -5.55
CA THR A 177 -4.77 -6.48 -5.08
C THR A 177 -5.77 -7.32 -4.30
N LEU A 178 -6.59 -6.70 -3.45
CA LEU A 178 -7.54 -7.40 -2.58
C LEU A 178 -8.78 -7.90 -3.32
N GLN A 179 -9.19 -7.29 -4.44
CA GLN A 179 -10.35 -7.72 -5.25
C GLN A 179 -10.30 -9.21 -5.60
N HIS A 180 -9.13 -9.71 -6.01
CA HIS A 180 -8.96 -11.14 -6.29
C HIS A 180 -8.58 -11.94 -5.04
N GLN A 181 -7.74 -11.40 -4.16
CA GLN A 181 -7.30 -12.16 -2.97
C GLN A 181 -8.46 -12.52 -2.05
N LEU A 182 -9.32 -11.55 -1.70
CA LEU A 182 -10.47 -11.81 -0.84
C LEU A 182 -11.49 -12.73 -1.51
N ALA A 183 -11.69 -12.57 -2.82
CA ALA A 183 -12.58 -13.43 -3.61
C ALA A 183 -12.09 -14.89 -3.65
N VAL A 184 -10.78 -15.11 -3.82
CA VAL A 184 -10.16 -16.44 -3.79
C VAL A 184 -10.27 -17.05 -2.39
N VAL A 185 -10.00 -16.27 -1.35
CA VAL A 185 -10.18 -16.73 0.04
C VAL A 185 -11.63 -17.14 0.29
N GLU A 186 -12.60 -16.33 -0.13
CA GLU A 186 -14.03 -16.65 -0.02
C GLU A 186 -14.37 -17.96 -0.72
N ALA A 187 -13.93 -18.13 -1.96
CA ALA A 187 -14.21 -19.33 -2.74
C ALA A 187 -13.63 -20.59 -2.10
N LYS A 188 -12.36 -20.52 -1.66
CA LYS A 188 -11.70 -21.62 -0.95
C LYS A 188 -12.40 -21.97 0.37
N THR A 189 -12.79 -20.96 1.12
CA THR A 189 -13.46 -21.11 2.43
C THR A 189 -14.81 -21.81 2.27
N LYS A 190 -15.64 -21.37 1.31
CA LYS A 190 -16.91 -22.02 0.99
C LYS A 190 -16.76 -23.46 0.54
N ARG A 191 -15.80 -23.75 -0.33
CA ARG A 191 -15.55 -25.13 -0.79
C ARG A 191 -15.11 -26.03 0.35
N ARG A 192 -14.24 -25.54 1.24
CA ARG A 192 -13.83 -26.29 2.45
C ARG A 192 -15.01 -26.55 3.38
N GLN A 193 -15.87 -25.56 3.59
CA GLN A 193 -17.10 -25.73 4.36
C GLN A 193 -18.01 -26.79 3.74
N HIS A 194 -18.24 -26.72 2.43
CA HIS A 194 -19.08 -27.68 1.72
C HIS A 194 -18.52 -29.11 1.80
N GLN A 195 -17.21 -29.29 1.60
CA GLN A 195 -16.53 -30.58 1.74
C GLN A 195 -16.61 -31.13 3.17
N GLN A 196 -16.52 -30.27 4.18
CA GLN A 196 -16.69 -30.67 5.57
C GLN A 196 -18.12 -31.13 5.85
N GLN A 197 -19.12 -30.37 5.41
CA GLN A 197 -20.53 -30.73 5.54
C GLN A 197 -20.87 -32.04 4.83
N GLN A 198 -20.30 -32.30 3.65
CA GLN A 198 -20.47 -33.58 2.95
C GLN A 198 -19.90 -34.75 3.76
N ARG A 199 -18.68 -34.62 4.30
CA ARG A 199 -18.06 -35.66 5.14
C ARG A 199 -18.84 -35.91 6.44
N GLU A 200 -19.31 -34.86 7.09
CA GLU A 200 -20.07 -34.97 8.34
C GLU A 200 -21.49 -35.50 8.10
N GLY A 201 -22.14 -35.10 7.01
CA GLY A 201 -23.46 -35.61 6.61
C GLY A 201 -23.45 -37.08 6.18
N GLU A 202 -22.31 -37.59 5.70
CA GLU A 202 -22.09 -39.04 5.51
C GLU A 202 -21.97 -39.79 6.84
N ILE A 203 -21.51 -39.14 7.91
CA ILE A 203 -21.30 -39.73 9.25
C ILE A 203 -22.56 -39.59 10.14
N LEU A 204 -23.37 -38.56 9.96
CA LEU A 204 -24.53 -38.23 10.79
C LEU A 204 -25.83 -38.22 9.96
N ARG A 205 -26.41 -39.41 9.73
CA ARG A 205 -27.77 -39.54 9.18
C ARG A 205 -28.90 -39.24 10.18
N HIS A 206 -28.60 -38.85 11.41
CA HIS A 206 -29.61 -38.56 12.44
C HIS A 206 -29.19 -37.41 13.37
N ALA A 207 -29.42 -36.16 12.96
CA ALA A 207 -29.65 -35.03 13.86
C ALA A 207 -30.18 -33.83 13.05
N ASP A 208 -31.18 -33.13 13.62
CA ASP A 208 -31.88 -32.00 13.02
C ASP A 208 -30.93 -30.89 12.53
N ALA A 209 -30.98 -30.61 11.22
CA ALA A 209 -30.17 -29.61 10.55
C ALA A 209 -30.94 -28.29 10.43
N THR A 210 -30.85 -27.42 11.43
CA THR A 210 -31.50 -26.09 11.38
C THR A 210 -30.60 -24.90 11.77
N ALA A 211 -29.27 -25.03 11.68
CA ALA A 211 -28.38 -23.87 11.72
C ALA A 211 -27.17 -24.06 10.78
N THR A 212 -27.21 -23.46 9.59
CA THR A 212 -26.03 -23.32 8.74
C THR A 212 -25.09 -22.28 9.35
N ALA A 213 -24.04 -22.76 10.04
CA ALA A 213 -23.01 -21.89 10.59
C ALA A 213 -22.37 -21.02 9.48
N THR A 214 -22.18 -19.72 9.74
CA THR A 214 -21.50 -18.81 8.82
C THR A 214 -20.05 -19.26 8.61
N ALA A 215 -19.63 -19.43 7.35
CA ALA A 215 -18.25 -19.76 7.04
C ALA A 215 -17.31 -18.65 7.53
N THR A 216 -16.16 -19.02 8.08
CA THR A 216 -15.18 -18.09 8.65
C THR A 216 -13.79 -18.36 8.09
N ALA A 217 -13.06 -17.30 7.73
CA ALA A 217 -11.67 -17.38 7.28
C ALA A 217 -10.75 -16.52 8.15
N ASP A 218 -9.59 -17.06 8.52
CA ASP A 218 -8.58 -16.28 9.24
C ASP A 218 -7.58 -15.67 8.24
N LEU A 219 -7.47 -14.34 8.23
CA LEU A 219 -6.50 -13.59 7.43
C LEU A 219 -5.30 -13.23 8.29
N ILE A 220 -4.11 -13.51 7.81
CA ILE A 220 -2.84 -13.17 8.48
C ILE A 220 -2.10 -12.22 7.56
N VAL A 221 -1.97 -10.96 7.98
CA VAL A 221 -1.44 -9.88 7.15
C VAL A 221 -0.21 -9.25 7.79
N PHE A 222 0.81 -9.03 6.97
CA PHE A 222 2.10 -8.47 7.38
C PHE A 222 2.25 -7.01 6.94
N GLY A 223 2.94 -6.22 7.75
CA GLY A 223 3.32 -4.87 7.39
C GLY A 223 4.14 -4.18 8.46
N SER A 224 4.62 -2.97 8.19
CA SER A 224 5.11 -2.09 9.25
C SER A 224 3.95 -1.42 10.01
N GLY A 225 4.23 -0.71 11.11
CA GLY A 225 3.20 0.02 11.87
C GLY A 225 2.32 0.91 10.97
N GLY A 226 2.93 1.56 9.99
CA GLY A 226 2.29 2.36 8.95
C GLY A 226 1.76 1.62 7.71
N SER A 227 1.59 0.30 7.74
CA SER A 227 1.25 -0.46 6.53
C SER A 227 -0.15 -0.20 5.97
N ASN A 228 -0.21 0.31 4.73
CA ASN A 228 -1.45 0.45 3.97
C ASN A 228 -2.15 -0.88 3.71
N GLN A 229 -1.39 -1.97 3.55
CA GLN A 229 -1.98 -3.30 3.30
C GLN A 229 -2.74 -3.80 4.51
N VAL A 230 -2.22 -3.58 5.72
CA VAL A 230 -2.87 -4.02 6.96
C VAL A 230 -4.19 -3.29 7.12
N VAL A 231 -4.21 -1.96 6.93
CA VAL A 231 -5.43 -1.15 6.95
C VAL A 231 -6.41 -1.61 5.86
N ALA A 232 -5.96 -1.73 4.60
CA ALA A 232 -6.82 -2.16 3.50
C ALA A 232 -7.43 -3.55 3.76
N THR A 233 -6.66 -4.48 4.32
CA THR A 233 -7.15 -5.81 4.67
C THR A 233 -8.21 -5.73 5.77
N ALA A 234 -7.95 -4.96 6.83
CA ALA A 234 -8.91 -4.78 7.92
C ALA A 234 -10.24 -4.17 7.42
N VAL A 235 -10.16 -3.12 6.62
CA VAL A 235 -11.33 -2.43 6.06
C VAL A 235 -12.10 -3.36 5.10
N HIS A 236 -11.45 -3.81 4.03
CA HIS A 236 -12.14 -4.50 2.93
C HIS A 236 -12.56 -5.93 3.23
N SER A 237 -11.96 -6.58 4.24
CA SER A 237 -12.48 -7.85 4.74
C SER A 237 -13.63 -7.68 5.74
N MET A 238 -13.85 -6.48 6.30
CA MET A 238 -15.02 -6.21 7.15
C MET A 238 -16.24 -5.79 6.33
N LEU A 239 -16.04 -4.96 5.30
CA LEU A 239 -17.12 -4.34 4.55
C LEU A 239 -18.04 -5.40 3.92
N THR A 240 -19.10 -5.67 4.68
CA THR A 240 -20.28 -6.50 4.40
C THR A 240 -21.46 -5.52 4.52
N LYS A 241 -22.48 -5.54 3.63
CA LYS A 241 -23.55 -4.50 3.48
C LYS A 241 -24.42 -4.20 4.73
N SER A 242 -23.93 -4.24 5.96
CA SER A 242 -24.65 -3.83 7.17
C SER A 242 -24.77 -2.31 7.29
N GLN A 243 -25.28 -1.68 6.24
CA GLN A 243 -26.15 -0.51 6.37
C GLN A 243 -27.31 -0.72 5.40
N GLU A 244 -28.38 -1.33 5.93
CA GLU A 244 -29.72 -1.07 5.43
C GLU A 244 -30.00 0.42 5.69
N ARG A 245 -29.61 1.26 4.73
CA ARG A 245 -30.30 2.52 4.49
C ARG A 245 -30.99 2.39 3.15
N GLU A 246 -32.29 2.59 3.21
CA GLU A 246 -33.24 2.70 2.11
C GLU A 246 -32.63 3.53 0.96
N GLN A 247 -32.03 2.87 -0.03
CA GLN A 247 -31.66 3.48 -1.30
C GLN A 247 -32.08 2.56 -2.46
N PRO A 248 -32.63 3.12 -3.56
CA PRO A 248 -33.15 2.33 -4.66
C PRO A 248 -32.03 1.60 -5.41
N GLN A 249 -32.16 0.28 -5.48
CA GLN A 249 -31.62 -0.78 -6.35
C GLN A 249 -30.49 -0.60 -7.40
N GLN A 250 -29.83 0.54 -7.65
CA GLN A 250 -28.99 0.65 -8.87
C GLN A 250 -27.47 0.51 -8.71
N GLN A 251 -26.86 0.51 -7.53
CA GLN A 251 -25.42 0.21 -7.38
C GLN A 251 -25.17 -0.54 -6.06
N GLN A 252 -25.40 -1.86 -6.07
CA GLN A 252 -25.15 -2.72 -4.91
C GLN A 252 -23.84 -3.49 -5.11
N HIS A 253 -22.76 -3.04 -4.47
CA HIS A 253 -21.54 -3.86 -4.32
C HIS A 253 -21.85 -5.10 -3.46
N SER A 254 -21.38 -6.27 -3.89
CA SER A 254 -21.81 -7.56 -3.35
C SER A 254 -21.03 -8.01 -2.11
N ARG A 255 -21.72 -8.62 -1.13
CA ARG A 255 -21.17 -8.95 0.19
C ARG A 255 -20.19 -10.13 0.10
N PRO A 256 -19.10 -10.14 0.88
CA PRO A 256 -18.52 -11.40 1.29
C PRO A 256 -19.53 -12.14 2.16
N THR A 257 -19.78 -13.37 1.77
CA THR A 257 -20.74 -14.28 2.42
C THR A 257 -20.13 -15.07 3.57
N ILE A 258 -18.88 -14.76 3.90
CA ILE A 258 -18.09 -15.35 4.96
C ILE A 258 -17.63 -14.26 5.92
N GLN A 259 -17.37 -14.63 7.17
CA GLN A 259 -16.74 -13.76 8.14
C GLN A 259 -15.22 -13.86 8.02
N TYR A 260 -14.53 -12.72 8.05
CA TYR A 260 -13.07 -12.70 8.12
C TYR A 260 -12.60 -12.33 9.53
N ASN A 261 -11.62 -13.06 10.04
CA ASN A 261 -10.88 -12.70 11.25
C ASN A 261 -9.46 -12.31 10.87
N THR A 262 -9.10 -11.05 11.08
CA THR A 262 -7.77 -10.53 10.72
C THR A 262 -6.82 -10.60 11.90
N THR A 263 -5.62 -11.12 11.64
CA THR A 263 -4.44 -11.08 12.51
C THR A 263 -3.40 -10.16 11.88
N ALA A 264 -3.10 -9.03 12.55
CA ALA A 264 -2.12 -8.06 12.07
C ALA A 264 -0.72 -8.36 12.65
N LEU A 265 0.28 -8.52 11.79
CA LEU A 265 1.66 -8.76 12.18
C LEU A 265 2.52 -7.55 11.79
N TRP A 266 2.87 -6.75 12.80
CA TRP A 266 3.57 -5.48 12.63
C TRP A 266 5.07 -5.55 12.90
N MET A 267 5.82 -5.02 11.94
CA MET A 267 7.25 -4.72 12.05
C MET A 267 7.45 -3.23 12.35
N ALA A 268 8.62 -2.89 12.89
CA ALA A 268 8.94 -1.50 13.20
C ALA A 268 9.15 -0.66 11.92
N ASP A 269 8.72 0.59 11.96
CA ASP A 269 9.07 1.67 11.05
C ASP A 269 9.31 2.96 11.86
N PRO A 270 9.90 4.02 11.27
CA PRO A 270 10.05 5.29 11.95
C PRO A 270 8.71 5.85 12.44
N PRO A 271 8.70 6.54 13.58
CA PRO A 271 7.51 7.22 14.07
C PRO A 271 7.12 8.35 13.11
N ASP A 272 5.89 8.29 12.63
CA ASP A 272 5.26 9.28 11.77
C ASP A 272 3.77 9.32 12.11
N LEU A 273 3.12 10.48 11.99
CA LEU A 273 1.69 10.58 12.31
C LEU A 273 0.86 9.65 11.43
N ASP A 274 1.13 9.56 10.13
CA ASP A 274 0.36 8.70 9.23
C ASP A 274 0.61 7.22 9.50
N ASN A 275 1.81 6.86 9.94
CA ASN A 275 2.10 5.49 10.36
C ASN A 275 1.28 5.14 11.60
N THR A 276 1.24 6.05 12.57
CA THR A 276 0.45 5.91 13.78
C THR A 276 -1.04 5.83 13.48
N LEU A 277 -1.54 6.68 12.58
CA LEU A 277 -2.92 6.67 12.13
C LEU A 277 -3.30 5.36 11.43
N ASN A 278 -2.41 4.73 10.66
CA ASN A 278 -2.68 3.41 10.07
C ASN A 278 -2.81 2.32 11.13
N MET A 279 -1.97 2.33 12.18
CA MET A 279 -2.10 1.41 13.30
C MET A 279 -3.42 1.60 14.05
N LEU A 280 -3.74 2.85 14.42
CA LEU A 280 -5.00 3.23 15.06
C LEU A 280 -6.22 2.84 14.20
N SER A 281 -6.15 3.11 12.90
CA SER A 281 -7.19 2.71 11.94
C SER A 281 -7.40 1.21 11.99
N THR A 282 -6.35 0.41 11.91
CA THR A 282 -6.46 -1.05 12.00
C THR A 282 -7.12 -1.50 13.32
N LEU A 283 -6.72 -0.93 14.45
CA LEU A 283 -7.26 -1.28 15.77
C LEU A 283 -8.76 -0.94 15.93
N SER A 284 -9.26 0.03 15.15
CA SER A 284 -10.65 0.46 15.18
C SER A 284 -11.64 -0.51 14.52
N PHE A 285 -11.16 -1.55 13.83
CA PHE A 285 -12.02 -2.51 13.13
C PHE A 285 -12.30 -3.79 13.97
N PRO A 286 -13.56 -4.24 14.08
CA PRO A 286 -13.96 -5.40 14.91
C PRO A 286 -13.55 -6.76 14.35
N ASN A 287 -13.27 -6.85 13.05
CA ASN A 287 -12.72 -8.06 12.43
C ASN A 287 -11.22 -8.24 12.72
N VAL A 288 -10.52 -7.22 13.24
CA VAL A 288 -9.14 -7.37 13.72
C VAL A 288 -9.17 -8.01 15.11
N LYS A 289 -8.98 -9.33 15.13
CA LYS A 289 -9.12 -10.16 16.35
C LYS A 289 -7.85 -10.25 17.16
N THR A 290 -6.71 -10.34 16.49
CA THR A 290 -5.40 -10.46 17.16
C THR A 290 -4.34 -9.65 16.43
N TYR A 291 -3.25 -9.35 17.13
CA TYR A 291 -2.09 -8.70 16.54
C TYR A 291 -0.81 -9.10 17.26
N GLN A 292 0.32 -8.98 16.56
CA GLN A 292 1.66 -9.04 17.14
C GLN A 292 2.45 -7.83 16.64
N THR A 293 3.31 -7.30 17.49
CA THR A 293 4.17 -6.15 17.18
C THR A 293 5.64 -6.54 17.30
N TRP A 294 6.52 -5.65 16.85
CA TRP A 294 7.97 -5.81 16.98
C TRP A 294 8.45 -5.85 18.43
N SER A 295 7.64 -5.44 19.41
CA SER A 295 7.99 -5.59 20.84
C SER A 295 7.86 -7.03 21.34
N ASN A 296 7.31 -7.96 20.53
CA ASN A 296 7.25 -9.38 20.82
C ASN A 296 7.72 -10.22 19.61
N PRO A 297 9.04 -10.28 19.33
CA PRO A 297 9.57 -10.96 18.14
C PRO A 297 9.31 -12.47 18.16
N LEU A 298 9.31 -13.11 19.33
CA LEU A 298 8.96 -14.52 19.48
C LEU A 298 7.49 -14.78 19.12
N GLY A 299 6.59 -13.89 19.55
CA GLY A 299 5.18 -13.94 19.17
C GLY A 299 4.95 -13.76 17.68
N LEU A 300 5.67 -12.83 17.05
CA LEU A 300 5.67 -12.60 15.60
C LEU A 300 6.08 -13.86 14.83
N GLY A 301 7.22 -14.46 15.22
CA GLY A 301 7.72 -15.70 14.62
C GLY A 301 6.79 -16.88 14.82
N ALA A 302 6.24 -17.05 16.03
CA ALA A 302 5.30 -18.12 16.34
C ALA A 302 3.97 -17.99 15.57
N ALA A 303 3.46 -16.76 15.40
CA ALA A 303 2.28 -16.50 14.58
C ALA A 303 2.51 -16.84 13.11
N LEU A 304 3.67 -16.45 12.56
CA LEU A 304 4.07 -16.81 11.19
C LEU A 304 4.19 -18.33 11.01
N ILE A 305 4.87 -19.03 11.92
CA ILE A 305 5.00 -20.49 11.86
C ILE A 305 3.61 -21.13 11.90
N ARG A 306 2.76 -20.81 12.88
CA ARG A 306 1.39 -21.37 12.96
C ARG A 306 0.61 -21.15 11.67
N ALA A 307 0.71 -19.96 11.07
CA ALA A 307 0.07 -19.64 9.80
C ALA A 307 0.48 -20.58 8.66
N LEU A 308 1.78 -20.80 8.52
CA LEU A 308 2.34 -21.61 7.42
C LEU A 308 2.10 -23.11 7.60
N TRP A 309 2.05 -23.58 8.85
CA TRP A 309 1.76 -24.99 9.16
C TRP A 309 0.25 -25.30 9.11
N ALA A 310 -0.60 -24.39 9.59
CA ALA A 310 -2.06 -24.54 9.51
C ALA A 310 -2.60 -24.43 8.06
N GLY A 311 -1.87 -23.74 7.18
CA GLY A 311 -2.22 -23.63 5.75
C GLY A 311 -2.14 -24.96 4.96
N GLY A 312 -1.67 -26.05 5.56
CA GLY A 312 -1.54 -27.37 4.92
C GLY A 312 -2.47 -28.47 5.45
N THR A 313 -3.07 -28.30 6.63
CA THR A 313 -3.91 -29.34 7.24
C THR A 313 -5.05 -28.71 8.03
N SER A 314 -6.27 -29.14 7.71
CA SER A 314 -7.45 -28.99 8.58
C SER A 314 -7.23 -29.81 9.86
N THR A 315 -6.33 -29.39 10.74
CA THR A 315 -6.29 -29.94 12.09
C THR A 315 -7.24 -29.13 12.94
N SER A 316 -8.41 -29.72 13.17
CA SER A 316 -9.26 -29.45 14.31
C SER A 316 -8.45 -29.61 15.59
N THR A 317 -7.74 -28.58 16.00
CA THR A 317 -7.15 -28.49 17.34
C THR A 317 -7.82 -27.34 18.06
N SER A 318 -8.99 -27.68 18.60
CA SER A 318 -9.65 -27.01 19.71
C SER A 318 -8.66 -26.87 20.88
N THR A 319 -7.93 -25.75 20.97
CA THR A 319 -7.19 -25.40 22.19
C THR A 319 -6.88 -23.91 22.24
N SER A 320 -7.84 -23.11 22.69
CA SER A 320 -7.57 -22.11 23.73
C SER A 320 -8.89 -21.72 24.40
N THR A 321 -9.01 -22.05 25.67
CA THR A 321 -10.05 -21.56 26.58
C THR A 321 -9.98 -20.03 26.65
N ASN A 322 -10.91 -19.34 26.00
CA ASN A 322 -11.17 -17.94 26.29
C ASN A 322 -12.10 -17.87 27.52
N ARG A 323 -11.69 -17.14 28.57
CA ARG A 323 -12.47 -16.94 29.80
C ARG A 323 -13.70 -16.03 29.63
N ASN A 324 -13.90 -15.49 28.44
CA ASN A 324 -15.08 -14.70 28.08
C ASN A 324 -15.85 -15.52 27.02
N GLY A 325 -17.08 -15.90 27.34
CA GLY A 325 -17.89 -16.92 26.65
C GLY A 325 -18.36 -16.60 25.24
N ASP A 326 -17.47 -16.19 24.35
CA ASP A 326 -17.75 -16.12 22.91
C ASP A 326 -17.57 -17.52 22.29
N ALA A 327 -18.62 -18.00 21.63
CA ALA A 327 -18.73 -19.35 21.10
C ALA A 327 -17.61 -19.74 20.13
N ASN A 328 -17.20 -21.01 20.18
CA ASN A 328 -16.28 -21.69 19.26
C ASN A 328 -16.57 -21.34 17.79
N SER A 329 -15.74 -20.49 17.18
CA SER A 329 -15.64 -20.40 15.71
C SER A 329 -14.47 -21.26 15.25
N ASN A 330 -14.74 -22.50 14.79
CA ASN A 330 -13.75 -23.23 14.01
C ASN A 330 -13.62 -22.54 12.65
N SER A 331 -12.46 -21.95 12.35
CA SER A 331 -12.25 -21.35 11.03
C SER A 331 -12.19 -22.43 9.95
N ASN A 332 -12.72 -22.13 8.77
CA ASN A 332 -12.61 -22.98 7.58
C ASN A 332 -11.23 -22.81 6.88
N GLY A 333 -10.26 -22.23 7.60
CA GLY A 333 -8.85 -22.20 7.27
C GLY A 333 -8.22 -20.80 7.38
N SER A 334 -6.90 -20.80 7.48
CA SER A 334 -6.08 -19.60 7.57
C SER A 334 -5.37 -19.30 6.26
N PHE A 335 -5.27 -18.01 5.93
CA PHE A 335 -4.66 -17.51 4.70
C PHE A 335 -3.66 -16.40 5.04
N VAL A 336 -2.45 -16.54 4.53
CA VAL A 336 -1.41 -15.53 4.65
C VAL A 336 -1.47 -14.60 3.46
N LEU A 337 -1.68 -13.32 3.72
CA LEU A 337 -1.51 -12.27 2.72
C LEU A 337 -0.02 -11.86 2.70
N PRO A 338 0.73 -12.17 1.63
CA PRO A 338 2.16 -11.85 1.57
C PRO A 338 2.40 -10.34 1.59
N LEU A 339 3.64 -9.93 1.82
CA LEU A 339 4.00 -8.50 1.90
C LEU A 339 3.57 -7.72 0.65
N GLY A 340 2.90 -6.60 0.88
CA GLY A 340 2.17 -5.75 -0.08
C GLY A 340 1.18 -6.47 -0.99
N GLY A 341 0.76 -7.69 -0.64
CA GLY A 341 -0.13 -8.57 -1.38
C GLY A 341 0.51 -9.21 -2.62
N ASN A 342 1.83 -9.39 -2.64
CA ASN A 342 2.55 -9.95 -3.79
C ASN A 342 2.32 -11.47 -3.93
N ASN A 343 1.34 -11.83 -4.76
CA ASN A 343 1.08 -13.17 -5.28
C ASN A 343 0.35 -13.05 -6.64
N PRO A 344 0.11 -14.16 -7.38
CA PRO A 344 -0.47 -14.08 -8.71
C PRO A 344 -1.83 -13.38 -8.76
N SER A 345 -2.75 -13.68 -7.83
CA SER A 345 -4.06 -13.00 -7.76
C SER A 345 -3.91 -11.49 -7.52
N GLY A 346 -2.98 -11.10 -6.64
CA GLY A 346 -2.68 -9.70 -6.38
C GLY A 346 -2.08 -8.97 -7.57
N VAL A 347 -1.19 -9.62 -8.33
CA VAL A 347 -0.58 -9.07 -9.55
C VAL A 347 -1.65 -8.92 -10.65
N LEU A 348 -2.53 -9.91 -10.85
CA LEU A 348 -3.62 -9.83 -11.83
C LEU A 348 -4.61 -8.69 -11.52
N GLY A 349 -4.85 -8.37 -10.25
CA GLY A 349 -5.62 -7.18 -9.89
C GLY A 349 -4.95 -5.88 -10.33
N GLN A 350 -3.62 -5.80 -10.23
CA GLN A 350 -2.83 -4.66 -10.69
C GLN A 350 -2.76 -4.57 -12.22
N VAL A 351 -2.77 -5.71 -12.94
CA VAL A 351 -2.95 -5.76 -14.41
C VAL A 351 -4.25 -5.06 -14.81
N GLY A 352 -5.32 -5.27 -14.06
CA GLY A 352 -6.58 -4.55 -14.26
C GLY A 352 -6.44 -3.03 -14.21
N GLY A 353 -5.56 -2.50 -13.34
CA GLY A 353 -5.29 -1.06 -13.27
C GLY A 353 -4.57 -0.51 -14.50
N ALA A 354 -3.63 -1.27 -15.06
CA ALA A 354 -2.96 -0.90 -16.31
C ALA A 354 -3.93 -0.96 -17.50
N LEU A 355 -4.75 -2.01 -17.61
CA LEU A 355 -5.77 -2.09 -18.66
C LEU A 355 -6.80 -0.96 -18.55
N GLU A 356 -7.21 -0.61 -17.33
CA GLU A 356 -8.11 0.53 -17.09
C GLU A 356 -7.48 1.86 -17.54
N LEU A 357 -6.18 2.10 -17.26
CA LEU A 357 -5.50 3.29 -17.77
C LEU A 357 -5.38 3.26 -19.30
N ALA A 358 -5.15 2.09 -19.91
CA ALA A 358 -5.12 1.95 -21.36
C ALA A 358 -6.49 2.30 -22.00
N GLU A 359 -7.60 1.82 -21.43
CA GLU A 359 -8.95 2.19 -21.85
C GLU A 359 -9.18 3.71 -21.74
N GLN A 360 -8.67 4.35 -20.68
CA GLN A 360 -8.78 5.81 -20.49
C GLN A 360 -7.95 6.60 -21.50
N ILE A 361 -6.77 6.10 -21.91
CA ILE A 361 -5.96 6.67 -22.98
C ILE A 361 -6.70 6.56 -24.32
N GLU A 362 -7.23 5.37 -24.66
CA GLU A 362 -8.00 5.16 -25.90
C GLU A 362 -9.27 6.00 -25.96
N ALA A 363 -9.91 6.22 -24.82
CA ALA A 363 -11.07 7.12 -24.69
C ALA A 363 -10.71 8.62 -24.78
N GLY A 364 -9.42 8.97 -24.84
CA GLY A 364 -8.94 10.34 -24.90
C GLY A 364 -9.07 11.11 -23.59
N GLU A 365 -9.16 10.43 -22.43
CA GLU A 365 -9.18 11.09 -21.12
C GLU A 365 -7.81 11.70 -20.77
N ILE A 366 -6.73 11.13 -21.33
CA ILE A 366 -5.38 11.68 -21.35
C ILE A 366 -4.70 11.34 -22.68
N PRO A 367 -3.65 12.08 -23.08
CA PRO A 367 -2.73 11.62 -24.12
C PRO A 367 -2.06 10.30 -23.73
N ASP A 368 -1.54 9.58 -24.74
CA ASP A 368 -0.66 8.45 -24.46
C ASP A 368 0.59 8.93 -23.67
N CYS A 369 0.96 8.18 -22.64
CA CYS A 369 1.92 8.62 -21.64
C CYS A 369 3.36 8.28 -22.03
N ASP A 370 4.29 9.17 -21.69
CA ASP A 370 5.73 8.96 -21.84
C ASP A 370 6.35 8.19 -20.66
N GLY A 371 5.69 8.17 -19.52
CA GLY A 371 6.13 7.36 -18.39
C GLY A 371 5.18 7.36 -17.21
N ILE A 372 5.31 6.33 -16.38
CA ILE A 372 4.50 6.15 -15.16
C ILE A 372 5.42 6.04 -13.95
N TYR A 373 5.26 6.93 -12.98
CA TYR A 373 5.99 6.91 -11.72
C TYR A 373 5.22 6.17 -10.65
N VAL A 374 5.86 5.19 -10.03
CA VAL A 374 5.25 4.36 -8.99
C VAL A 374 6.23 4.04 -7.87
N ALA A 375 5.73 4.14 -6.64
CA ALA A 375 6.45 3.70 -5.46
C ALA A 375 6.55 2.17 -5.42
N VAL A 376 7.76 1.64 -5.19
CA VAL A 376 8.03 0.19 -5.19
C VAL A 376 8.47 -0.28 -3.81
N GLY A 377 7.67 -1.17 -3.22
CA GLY A 377 7.99 -1.93 -2.02
C GLY A 377 8.13 -3.42 -2.36
N SER A 378 7.07 -4.19 -2.12
CA SER A 378 7.02 -5.64 -2.40
C SER A 378 6.75 -6.02 -3.86
N SER A 379 7.03 -5.12 -4.80
CA SER A 379 6.91 -5.34 -6.25
C SER A 379 5.52 -5.63 -6.85
N CYS A 380 4.47 -5.88 -6.06
CA CYS A 380 3.17 -6.32 -6.61
C CYS A 380 2.56 -5.36 -7.65
N THR A 381 2.52 -4.06 -7.34
CA THR A 381 1.98 -3.05 -8.27
C THR A 381 2.81 -2.93 -9.52
N ILE A 382 4.14 -2.78 -9.41
CA ILE A 382 5.00 -2.63 -10.59
C ILE A 382 4.99 -3.89 -11.47
N SER A 383 4.97 -5.09 -10.89
CA SER A 383 4.83 -6.33 -11.67
C SER A 383 3.52 -6.38 -12.45
N GLY A 384 2.42 -5.94 -11.83
CA GLY A 384 1.13 -5.85 -12.52
C GLY A 384 1.09 -4.76 -13.59
N LEU A 385 1.75 -3.61 -13.38
CA LEU A 385 1.89 -2.57 -14.39
C LEU A 385 2.70 -3.07 -15.59
N ILE A 386 3.86 -3.70 -15.36
CA ILE A 386 4.70 -4.28 -16.43
C ILE A 386 3.91 -5.32 -17.23
N MET A 387 3.30 -6.29 -16.53
CA MET A 387 2.50 -7.34 -17.16
C MET A 387 1.27 -6.76 -17.88
N GLY A 388 0.66 -5.71 -17.33
CA GLY A 388 -0.50 -5.05 -17.91
C GLY A 388 -0.17 -4.23 -19.15
N VAL A 389 0.97 -3.54 -19.19
CA VAL A 389 1.47 -2.89 -20.41
C VAL A 389 1.75 -3.94 -21.48
N ALA A 390 2.43 -5.05 -21.12
CA ALA A 390 2.68 -6.16 -22.03
C ALA A 390 1.37 -6.72 -22.61
N LEU A 391 0.36 -6.93 -21.75
CA LEU A 391 -0.94 -7.44 -22.15
C LEU A 391 -1.71 -6.44 -23.02
N ALA A 392 -1.75 -5.16 -22.67
CA ALA A 392 -2.41 -4.11 -23.45
C ALA A 392 -1.83 -4.03 -24.87
N ARG A 393 -0.50 -4.04 -24.99
CA ARG A 393 0.19 -4.07 -26.29
C ARG A 393 -0.11 -5.35 -27.08
N LYS A 394 -0.13 -6.51 -26.41
CA LYS A 394 -0.48 -7.79 -27.06
C LYS A 394 -1.93 -7.84 -27.54
N LEU A 395 -2.83 -7.16 -26.86
CA LEU A 395 -4.23 -7.00 -27.24
C LEU A 395 -4.44 -5.94 -28.33
N GLY A 396 -3.39 -5.20 -28.72
CA GLY A 396 -3.46 -4.18 -29.75
C GLY A 396 -4.11 -2.86 -29.30
N MET A 397 -4.13 -2.58 -28.00
CA MET A 397 -4.67 -1.31 -27.48
C MET A 397 -3.78 -0.13 -27.88
N ALA A 398 -4.39 1.00 -28.25
CA ALA A 398 -3.72 2.25 -28.60
C ALA A 398 -3.25 3.04 -27.37
N ALA A 399 -2.51 2.36 -26.48
CA ALA A 399 -1.93 2.91 -25.26
C ALA A 399 -0.51 2.34 -25.03
N TYR A 400 0.32 3.11 -24.31
CA TYR A 400 1.71 2.80 -24.01
C TYR A 400 2.58 2.61 -25.26
N GLN A 401 2.32 3.41 -26.30
CA GLN A 401 2.99 3.35 -27.60
C GLN A 401 4.05 4.44 -27.78
N GLN A 402 4.14 5.41 -26.85
CA GLN A 402 5.13 6.47 -26.92
C GLN A 402 6.55 5.93 -27.06
N LYS A 403 7.31 6.53 -27.98
CA LYS A 403 8.71 6.17 -28.17
C LYS A 403 9.52 6.60 -26.95
N GLY A 404 10.08 5.63 -26.24
CA GLY A 404 10.79 5.88 -24.99
C GLY A 404 9.88 5.86 -23.76
N PHE A 405 8.68 5.28 -23.87
CA PHE A 405 7.86 4.94 -22.71
C PHE A 405 8.68 4.21 -21.65
N ALA A 406 8.53 4.61 -20.38
CA ALA A 406 9.17 3.93 -19.27
C ALA A 406 8.30 3.86 -18.01
N LEU A 407 8.44 2.78 -17.26
CA LEU A 407 7.94 2.65 -15.90
C LEU A 407 9.03 3.06 -14.90
N HIS A 408 8.83 4.19 -14.23
CA HIS A 408 9.76 4.76 -13.25
C HIS A 408 9.46 4.19 -11.86
N MET A 409 10.32 3.27 -11.43
CA MET A 409 10.27 2.59 -10.13
C MET A 409 11.01 3.39 -9.06
N VAL A 410 10.34 3.76 -7.98
CA VAL A 410 10.96 4.50 -6.88
C VAL A 410 10.92 3.65 -5.61
N PRO A 411 12.04 3.02 -5.20
CA PRO A 411 12.09 2.21 -4.00
C PRO A 411 11.70 3.01 -2.75
N ILE A 412 10.86 2.41 -1.90
CA ILE A 412 10.47 3.05 -0.63
C ILE A 412 11.38 2.65 0.54
N HIS A 413 12.14 1.56 0.38
CA HIS A 413 12.99 0.96 1.39
C HIS A 413 14.46 1.19 1.02
N ASP A 414 15.20 1.83 1.92
CA ASP A 414 16.65 2.03 1.88
C ASP A 414 17.43 0.73 1.63
N ILE A 415 17.09 -0.37 2.31
CA ILE A 415 17.73 -1.68 2.09
C ILE A 415 17.54 -2.15 0.65
N PHE A 416 16.33 -2.04 0.09
CA PHE A 416 16.08 -2.45 -1.30
C PHE A 416 16.75 -1.51 -2.30
N ALA A 417 16.81 -0.21 -2.03
CA ALA A 417 17.59 0.72 -2.84
C ALA A 417 19.09 0.39 -2.81
N LEU A 418 19.65 0.08 -1.63
CA LEU A 418 21.04 -0.36 -1.50
C LEU A 418 21.30 -1.66 -2.27
N LEU A 419 20.43 -2.66 -2.11
CA LEU A 419 20.53 -3.91 -2.85
C LEU A 419 20.38 -3.69 -4.36
N ASN A 420 19.56 -2.74 -4.81
CA ASN A 420 19.46 -2.42 -6.22
C ASN A 420 20.76 -1.81 -6.76
N ARG A 421 21.34 -0.84 -6.06
CA ARG A 421 22.65 -0.27 -6.46
C ARG A 421 23.77 -1.30 -6.43
N ALA A 422 23.75 -2.22 -5.47
CA ALA A 422 24.80 -3.21 -5.31
C ALA A 422 24.72 -4.32 -6.36
N VAL A 423 23.51 -4.78 -6.67
CA VAL A 423 23.33 -6.02 -7.45
C VAL A 423 22.16 -6.00 -8.44
N GLY A 424 21.33 -4.95 -8.50
CA GLY A 424 20.25 -4.82 -9.48
C GLY A 424 18.99 -5.65 -9.17
N ILE A 425 18.54 -5.67 -7.91
CA ILE A 425 17.44 -6.55 -7.47
C ILE A 425 16.09 -6.32 -8.18
N TYR A 426 15.83 -5.13 -8.74
CA TYR A 426 14.56 -4.83 -9.41
C TYR A 426 14.56 -5.25 -10.88
N GLN A 427 15.62 -4.93 -11.62
CA GLN A 427 15.73 -5.17 -13.07
C GLN A 427 16.37 -6.51 -13.44
N GLY A 428 16.73 -7.31 -12.43
CA GLY A 428 17.26 -8.64 -12.60
C GLY A 428 18.77 -8.67 -12.43
N TRP A 429 19.22 -9.52 -11.50
CA TRP A 429 20.61 -9.99 -11.51
C TRP A 429 20.92 -10.58 -12.88
N GLY A 430 22.07 -10.22 -13.47
CA GLY A 430 22.58 -10.81 -14.71
C GLY A 430 22.81 -12.34 -14.68
N SER A 431 22.44 -13.03 -13.59
CA SER A 431 22.49 -14.48 -13.41
C SER A 431 21.12 -15.18 -13.44
N GLY A 432 20.00 -14.45 -13.60
CA GLY A 432 18.65 -15.04 -13.72
C GLY A 432 18.09 -15.67 -12.44
N ILE A 433 18.75 -15.52 -11.28
CA ILE A 433 18.30 -16.14 -10.03
C ILE A 433 17.09 -15.45 -9.40
N SER A 434 16.86 -14.17 -9.71
CA SER A 434 15.77 -13.36 -9.11
C SER A 434 14.40 -14.00 -9.35
N ARG A 435 14.22 -14.73 -10.45
CA ARG A 435 12.99 -15.50 -10.74
C ARG A 435 12.63 -16.55 -9.68
N TYR A 436 13.56 -16.93 -8.82
CA TYR A 436 13.36 -17.90 -7.73
C TYR A 436 13.21 -17.24 -6.35
N ILE A 437 13.30 -15.91 -6.27
CA ILE A 437 13.24 -15.17 -5.02
C ILE A 437 11.88 -14.45 -4.97
N PRO A 438 10.93 -14.90 -4.10
CA PRO A 438 9.65 -14.24 -3.96
C PRO A 438 9.78 -12.76 -3.61
N LEU A 439 8.77 -11.97 -3.97
CA LEU A 439 8.73 -10.50 -3.84
C LEU A 439 9.63 -9.71 -4.81
N THR A 440 10.48 -10.38 -5.61
CA THR A 440 11.16 -9.72 -6.73
C THR A 440 10.22 -9.54 -7.92
N VAL A 441 10.51 -8.56 -8.77
CA VAL A 441 9.70 -8.28 -9.97
C VAL A 441 9.72 -9.49 -10.91
N SER A 442 10.91 -10.06 -11.17
CA SER A 442 11.08 -11.21 -12.05
C SER A 442 10.29 -12.45 -11.58
N HIS A 443 10.41 -12.84 -10.30
CA HIS A 443 9.61 -13.96 -9.75
C HIS A 443 8.11 -13.71 -9.90
N SER A 444 7.65 -12.49 -9.59
CA SER A 444 6.25 -12.12 -9.68
C SER A 444 5.72 -12.20 -11.11
N LEU A 445 6.51 -11.76 -12.10
CA LEU A 445 6.17 -11.86 -13.52
C LEU A 445 6.09 -13.31 -13.99
N HIS A 446 7.10 -14.13 -13.65
CA HIS A 446 7.09 -15.57 -13.95
C HIS A 446 5.86 -16.26 -13.38
N SER A 447 5.54 -16.02 -12.11
CA SER A 447 4.42 -16.65 -11.43
C SER A 447 3.07 -16.17 -12.00
N ALA A 448 2.86 -14.86 -12.13
CA ALA A 448 1.58 -14.33 -12.60
C ALA A 448 1.31 -14.62 -14.09
N CYS A 449 2.33 -14.57 -14.95
CA CYS A 449 2.17 -14.95 -16.36
C CYS A 449 1.88 -16.44 -16.51
N HIS A 450 2.54 -17.29 -15.72
CA HIS A 450 2.23 -18.73 -15.68
C HIS A 450 0.75 -18.95 -15.31
N GLU A 451 0.29 -18.32 -14.22
CA GLU A 451 -1.11 -18.45 -13.80
C GLU A 451 -2.10 -17.91 -14.84
N LEU A 452 -1.80 -16.79 -15.50
CA LEU A 452 -2.65 -16.28 -16.58
C LEU A 452 -2.81 -17.30 -17.71
N VAL A 453 -1.73 -17.98 -18.11
CA VAL A 453 -1.77 -19.04 -19.12
C VAL A 453 -2.59 -20.22 -18.64
N GLN A 454 -2.42 -20.66 -17.39
CA GLN A 454 -3.22 -21.74 -16.82
C GLN A 454 -4.72 -21.40 -16.82
N LEU A 455 -5.07 -20.13 -16.60
CA LEU A 455 -6.43 -19.61 -16.68
C LEU A 455 -6.95 -19.47 -18.12
N GLY A 456 -6.13 -19.74 -19.14
CA GLY A 456 -6.51 -19.66 -20.56
C GLY A 456 -6.26 -18.30 -21.21
N GLY A 457 -5.60 -17.38 -20.50
CA GLY A 457 -5.14 -16.11 -21.03
C GLY A 457 -3.88 -16.25 -21.90
N PRO A 458 -3.45 -15.16 -22.56
CA PRO A 458 -2.26 -15.17 -23.39
C PRO A 458 -0.98 -15.27 -22.56
N ASN A 459 0.04 -15.92 -23.09
CA ASN A 459 1.38 -15.86 -22.53
C ASN A 459 2.02 -14.52 -22.90
N VAL A 460 2.27 -13.65 -21.91
CA VAL A 460 2.91 -12.32 -22.08
C VAL A 460 4.27 -12.24 -21.39
N LEU A 461 4.84 -13.37 -20.98
CA LEU A 461 6.03 -13.37 -20.13
C LEU A 461 7.26 -12.76 -20.84
N GLU A 462 7.46 -13.10 -22.12
CA GLU A 462 8.59 -12.59 -22.89
C GLU A 462 8.49 -11.06 -23.05
N GLU A 463 7.30 -10.57 -23.43
CA GLU A 463 7.03 -9.14 -23.55
C GLU A 463 7.18 -8.40 -22.21
N ALA A 464 6.70 -9.01 -21.12
CA ALA A 464 6.83 -8.43 -19.78
C ALA A 464 8.28 -8.36 -19.30
N LEU A 465 9.10 -9.38 -19.60
CA LEU A 465 10.53 -9.36 -19.28
C LEU A 465 11.29 -8.35 -20.15
N ALA A 466 10.94 -8.20 -21.42
CA ALA A 466 11.51 -7.17 -22.28
C ALA A 466 11.20 -5.74 -21.77
N ILE A 467 9.96 -5.50 -21.31
CA ILE A 467 9.59 -4.23 -20.66
C ILE A 467 10.40 -4.04 -19.38
N LEU A 468 10.52 -5.08 -18.54
CA LEU A 468 11.33 -4.99 -17.32
C LEU A 468 12.78 -4.60 -17.63
N GLU A 469 13.38 -5.16 -18.68
CA GLU A 469 14.77 -4.93 -19.03
C GLU A 469 15.01 -3.58 -19.70
N HIS A 470 14.11 -3.13 -20.58
CA HIS A 470 14.37 -2.01 -21.49
C HIS A 470 13.47 -0.79 -21.29
N GLU A 471 12.35 -0.94 -20.59
CA GLU A 471 11.34 0.11 -20.40
C GLU A 471 11.03 0.34 -18.92
N THR A 472 12.02 0.09 -18.05
CA THR A 472 11.95 0.48 -16.65
C THR A 472 13.15 1.30 -16.25
N VAL A 473 12.95 2.22 -15.31
CA VAL A 473 14.00 3.05 -14.71
C VAL A 473 13.87 2.96 -13.20
N VAL A 474 14.96 2.70 -12.47
CA VAL A 474 14.95 2.66 -11.01
C VAL A 474 15.57 3.94 -10.44
N HIS A 475 14.82 4.63 -9.59
CA HIS A 475 15.22 5.84 -8.88
C HIS A 475 15.68 5.51 -7.46
N ASP A 476 16.88 4.93 -7.33
CA ASP A 476 17.40 4.40 -6.06
C ASP A 476 18.43 5.29 -5.36
N ASP A 477 18.48 6.59 -5.69
CA ASP A 477 19.35 7.55 -5.00
C ASP A 477 19.07 7.53 -3.48
N ALA A 478 20.09 7.29 -2.68
CA ALA A 478 19.95 7.12 -1.23
C ALA A 478 19.37 8.37 -0.54
N ARG A 479 19.59 9.57 -1.10
CA ARG A 479 19.07 10.84 -0.58
C ARG A 479 17.61 11.01 -0.93
N LEU A 480 17.17 10.56 -2.11
CA LEU A 480 15.76 10.54 -2.49
C LEU A 480 15.00 9.49 -1.67
N VAL A 481 15.52 8.26 -1.62
CA VAL A 481 14.86 7.15 -0.95
C VAL A 481 14.83 7.37 0.55
N GLY A 482 15.95 7.76 1.17
CA GLY A 482 16.04 7.95 2.62
C GLY A 482 15.59 6.72 3.42
N LYS A 483 15.31 6.92 4.72
CA LYS A 483 14.86 5.84 5.59
C LYS A 483 13.48 5.31 5.17
N TYR A 484 13.27 4.00 5.24
CA TYR A 484 11.95 3.40 5.07
C TYR A 484 10.96 4.00 6.06
N GLY A 485 9.75 4.34 5.61
CA GLY A 485 8.67 4.84 6.46
C GLY A 485 8.71 6.30 6.88
N ALA A 486 9.63 7.09 6.31
CA ALA A 486 9.69 8.54 6.52
C ALA A 486 10.00 9.28 5.22
N HIS A 487 9.74 10.59 5.22
CA HIS A 487 10.26 11.47 4.17
C HIS A 487 11.79 11.54 4.25
N SER A 488 12.43 11.46 3.09
CA SER A 488 13.74 12.06 2.88
C SER A 488 13.66 13.59 2.80
N VAL A 489 14.81 14.29 2.88
CA VAL A 489 14.85 15.75 2.71
C VAL A 489 14.24 16.19 1.37
N PRO A 490 14.60 15.61 0.21
CA PRO A 490 14.01 16.01 -1.07
C PRO A 490 12.51 15.71 -1.16
N SER A 491 12.07 14.54 -0.69
CA SER A 491 10.65 14.19 -0.72
C SER A 491 9.79 15.05 0.22
N ARG A 492 10.36 15.55 1.33
CA ARG A 492 9.69 16.50 2.23
C ARG A 492 9.53 17.85 1.57
N ALA A 493 10.61 18.40 1.01
CA ALA A 493 10.58 19.68 0.32
C ALA A 493 9.60 19.66 -0.86
N CYS A 494 9.58 18.57 -1.64
CA CYS A 494 8.62 18.38 -2.71
C CYS A 494 7.17 18.34 -2.19
N ALA A 495 6.89 17.62 -1.10
CA ALA A 495 5.56 17.55 -0.53
C ALA A 495 5.06 18.89 0.03
N GLN A 496 5.93 19.66 0.68
CA GLN A 496 5.59 21.00 1.19
C GLN A 496 5.27 21.96 0.04
N LEU A 497 6.13 22.03 -0.98
CA LEU A 497 5.91 22.88 -2.15
C LEU A 497 4.65 22.47 -2.92
N PHE A 498 4.36 21.17 -2.98
CA PHE A 498 3.12 20.66 -3.54
C PHE A 498 1.90 21.13 -2.72
N ASP A 499 1.97 21.04 -1.39
CA ASP A 499 0.88 21.48 -0.52
C ASP A 499 0.59 22.98 -0.67
N GLU A 500 1.63 23.79 -0.90
CA GLU A 500 1.54 25.24 -1.10
C GLU A 500 1.03 25.64 -2.50
N THR A 501 1.43 24.92 -3.56
CA THR A 501 1.33 25.43 -4.94
C THR A 501 0.49 24.58 -5.89
N ALA A 502 0.11 23.36 -5.51
CA ALA A 502 -0.55 22.45 -6.44
C ALA A 502 -1.97 22.89 -6.81
N ILE A 503 -2.23 22.96 -8.11
CA ILE A 503 -3.55 23.13 -8.71
C ILE A 503 -3.95 21.80 -9.34
N VAL A 504 -5.05 21.22 -8.88
CA VAL A 504 -5.57 19.94 -9.39
C VAL A 504 -6.84 20.22 -10.20
N THR A 505 -6.88 19.76 -11.46
CA THR A 505 -8.01 19.97 -12.36
C THR A 505 -8.54 18.64 -12.91
N ASN A 506 -9.85 18.59 -13.15
CA ASN A 506 -10.47 17.46 -13.85
C ASN A 506 -10.02 17.46 -15.31
N ASN A 507 -9.59 16.31 -15.83
CA ASN A 507 -9.26 16.17 -17.25
C ASN A 507 -10.49 16.32 -18.16
N LYS A 508 -11.70 16.05 -17.65
CA LYS A 508 -12.95 16.24 -18.40
C LYS A 508 -13.41 17.71 -18.41
N VAL A 509 -12.71 18.57 -19.16
CA VAL A 509 -13.29 19.74 -19.86
C VAL A 509 -12.44 20.02 -21.12
N PRO A 510 -13.04 19.91 -22.32
CA PRO A 510 -13.32 21.15 -23.06
C PRO A 510 -14.83 21.33 -23.27
N LEU A 511 -15.33 22.50 -22.88
CA LEU A 511 -16.56 23.05 -23.43
C LEU A 511 -16.36 23.19 -24.94
N ASN A 512 -17.02 22.36 -25.74
CA ASN A 512 -17.39 22.74 -27.10
C ASN A 512 -18.80 22.25 -27.39
N SER A 513 -19.68 23.24 -27.52
CA SER A 513 -21.03 23.16 -28.06
C SER A 513 -21.06 22.41 -29.39
N ASN A 514 -21.98 21.43 -29.49
CA ASN A 514 -22.61 20.86 -30.68
C ASN A 514 -22.47 19.34 -30.82
N SER A 515 -23.37 18.59 -30.18
CA SER A 515 -24.04 17.38 -30.75
C SER A 515 -25.10 16.85 -29.75
N PRO A 516 -26.13 16.12 -30.22
CA PRO A 516 -27.51 16.32 -29.76
C PRO A 516 -27.99 15.34 -28.67
N SER A 517 -28.74 15.92 -27.73
CA SER A 517 -29.87 15.38 -26.97
C SER A 517 -30.10 13.85 -26.99
N SER A 518 -29.64 13.16 -25.94
CA SER A 518 -30.33 11.96 -25.43
C SER A 518 -30.02 11.58 -23.96
N PHE A 519 -29.33 12.42 -23.18
CA PHE A 519 -29.01 12.14 -21.77
C PHE A 519 -29.40 13.26 -20.81
N GLN A 520 -30.53 13.90 -21.08
CA GLN A 520 -31.03 15.01 -20.26
C GLN A 520 -32.53 14.88 -20.12
N ASN A 521 -32.99 13.88 -19.37
CA ASN A 521 -34.40 13.76 -18.97
C ASN A 521 -34.62 12.94 -17.69
N ASP A 522 -33.70 12.97 -16.72
CA ASP A 522 -33.91 12.36 -15.39
C ASP A 522 -33.51 13.27 -14.20
N LEU A 523 -33.53 14.59 -14.40
CA LEU A 523 -33.19 15.56 -13.32
C LEU A 523 -34.30 16.55 -12.95
N ASN A 524 -35.54 16.35 -13.44
CA ASN A 524 -36.68 17.19 -13.07
C ASN A 524 -37.89 16.31 -12.68
N ASN A 525 -37.81 15.61 -11.55
CA ASN A 525 -39.02 15.15 -10.83
C ASN A 525 -38.70 14.65 -9.42
N VAL A 526 -38.23 15.54 -8.55
CA VAL A 526 -38.38 15.37 -7.10
C VAL A 526 -38.54 16.76 -6.48
N ASN A 527 -39.77 17.29 -6.49
CA ASN A 527 -40.24 18.34 -5.57
C ASN A 527 -41.72 18.60 -5.82
N GLU A 528 -42.57 17.66 -5.43
CA GLU A 528 -43.99 17.93 -5.16
C GLU A 528 -44.56 16.79 -4.34
N MET A 529 -44.75 17.03 -3.04
CA MET A 529 -45.79 16.49 -2.16
C MET A 529 -45.35 16.62 -0.70
N ASP A 530 -45.70 17.74 -0.07
CA ASP A 530 -46.32 17.74 1.26
C ASP A 530 -46.81 19.15 1.60
N ARG A 531 -48.07 19.40 1.26
CA ARG A 531 -48.93 20.39 1.90
C ARG A 531 -50.26 19.68 2.14
N ASP A 532 -50.55 19.39 3.41
CA ASP A 532 -51.86 19.59 4.02
C ASP A 532 -51.86 19.01 5.44
N CYS A 533 -51.73 19.87 6.45
CA CYS A 533 -52.32 19.69 7.76
C CYS A 533 -52.48 21.07 8.43
N VAL A 534 -53.72 21.55 8.42
CA VAL A 534 -54.18 22.76 9.12
C VAL A 534 -54.46 22.40 10.58
N GLY A 535 -53.99 23.23 11.53
CA GLY A 535 -54.36 23.11 12.94
C GLY A 535 -53.71 24.14 13.88
N SER A 536 -54.35 25.32 13.94
CA SER A 536 -54.48 26.24 15.10
C SER A 536 -53.26 26.83 15.85
N GLU A 537 -53.18 28.16 15.71
CA GLU A 537 -53.09 29.21 16.75
C GLU A 537 -51.78 29.57 17.48
N ALA A 538 -51.43 30.85 17.28
CA ALA A 538 -50.89 31.85 18.23
C ALA A 538 -49.46 31.70 18.78
N SER A 539 -48.54 32.54 18.30
CA SER A 539 -48.22 33.84 18.93
C SER A 539 -46.96 34.48 18.34
N THR A 540 -47.01 35.81 18.34
CA THR A 540 -46.08 36.82 17.82
C THR A 540 -44.71 36.86 18.52
N SER A 541 -43.62 37.03 17.75
CA SER A 541 -42.69 38.17 17.92
C SER A 541 -41.60 38.20 16.82
N THR A 542 -41.62 39.29 16.07
CA THR A 542 -40.53 39.96 15.31
C THR A 542 -39.21 40.02 16.12
N THR A 543 -38.00 39.94 15.56
CA THR A 543 -37.37 40.86 14.58
C THR A 543 -36.03 40.32 14.06
N ASP A 544 -35.75 40.62 12.78
CA ASP A 544 -34.47 41.02 12.16
C ASP A 544 -33.23 40.12 12.21
N ASN A 545 -32.83 39.60 11.04
CA ASN A 545 -31.57 40.03 10.41
C ASN A 545 -31.37 39.55 8.96
N ALA A 546 -31.23 40.54 8.08
CA ALA A 546 -30.35 40.69 6.93
C ALA A 546 -30.05 39.48 6.00
N ASN A 547 -30.55 39.64 4.77
CA ASN A 547 -30.16 38.93 3.54
C ASN A 547 -28.65 38.97 3.26
N HIS A 548 -28.01 37.80 3.24
CA HIS A 548 -26.90 37.51 2.34
C HIS A 548 -27.11 36.11 1.76
N SER A 549 -27.75 36.06 0.58
CA SER A 549 -27.88 34.84 -0.19
C SER A 549 -26.51 34.48 -0.78
N SER A 550 -25.81 33.55 -0.16
CA SER A 550 -24.76 32.81 -0.85
C SER A 550 -25.41 31.78 -1.77
N ASN A 551 -25.31 32.04 -3.08
CA ASN A 551 -25.48 31.01 -4.09
C ASN A 551 -24.58 29.83 -3.71
N LYS A 552 -25.18 28.71 -3.29
CA LYS A 552 -24.49 27.43 -3.21
C LYS A 552 -24.35 26.90 -4.63
N ASP A 553 -23.24 27.24 -5.29
CA ASP A 553 -22.77 26.49 -6.45
C ASP A 553 -22.48 25.05 -6.02
N ASN A 554 -23.36 24.12 -6.41
CA ASN A 554 -23.14 22.67 -6.32
C ASN A 554 -22.14 22.23 -7.40
N SER A 555 -20.90 22.74 -7.34
CA SER A 555 -19.76 22.08 -7.96
C SER A 555 -19.13 21.15 -6.93
N THR A 556 -19.13 19.84 -7.18
CA THR A 556 -18.46 18.86 -6.33
C THR A 556 -16.96 19.17 -6.31
N SER A 557 -16.45 19.67 -5.18
CA SER A 557 -15.03 19.96 -5.00
C SER A 557 -14.18 18.70 -5.22
N ILE A 558 -13.14 18.80 -6.05
CA ILE A 558 -12.19 17.70 -6.29
C ILE A 558 -11.56 17.28 -4.95
N PRO A 559 -11.62 15.99 -4.57
CA PRO A 559 -10.99 15.52 -3.33
C PRO A 559 -9.51 15.86 -3.31
N GLY A 560 -9.08 16.52 -2.23
CA GLY A 560 -7.72 17.02 -2.06
C GLY A 560 -6.68 15.92 -2.27
N LEU A 561 -5.66 16.21 -3.08
CA LEU A 561 -4.49 15.36 -3.25
C LEU A 561 -3.47 15.69 -2.16
N TRP A 562 -2.97 14.66 -1.49
CA TRP A 562 -1.95 14.76 -0.45
C TRP A 562 -0.87 13.70 -0.64
N LEU A 563 0.33 13.94 -0.13
CA LEU A 563 1.49 13.08 -0.35
C LEU A 563 2.02 12.57 0.99
N CYS A 564 1.86 11.26 1.25
CA CYS A 564 2.50 10.64 2.40
C CYS A 564 4.01 10.49 2.20
N GLY A 565 4.78 10.65 3.27
CA GLY A 565 6.23 10.46 3.24
C GLY A 565 6.68 9.02 3.05
N HIS A 566 5.87 8.08 3.54
CA HIS A 566 6.20 6.66 3.53
C HIS A 566 6.28 6.11 2.10
N PHE A 567 5.31 6.45 1.25
CA PHE A 567 5.13 5.80 -0.07
C PHE A 567 5.21 6.78 -1.23
N THR A 568 4.40 7.84 -1.21
CA THR A 568 4.02 8.56 -2.43
C THR A 568 4.90 9.78 -2.71
N ALA A 569 5.39 10.45 -1.66
CA ALA A 569 6.18 11.67 -1.80
C ALA A 569 7.53 11.43 -2.49
N LYS A 570 8.15 10.26 -2.29
CA LYS A 570 9.42 9.89 -2.93
C LYS A 570 9.25 9.76 -4.45
N ALA A 571 8.18 9.10 -4.89
CA ALA A 571 7.87 8.96 -6.30
C ALA A 571 7.47 10.29 -6.95
N MET A 572 6.74 11.15 -6.23
CA MET A 572 6.44 12.50 -6.70
C MET A 572 7.72 13.32 -6.86
N ALA A 573 8.63 13.29 -5.88
CA ALA A 573 9.88 14.02 -5.95
C ALA A 573 10.76 13.59 -7.13
N ALA A 574 10.86 12.28 -7.39
CA ALA A 574 11.58 11.75 -8.55
C ALA A 574 10.99 12.26 -9.87
N MET A 575 9.65 12.21 -10.00
CA MET A 575 8.96 12.69 -11.21
C MET A 575 9.15 14.20 -11.41
N CYS A 576 9.01 14.98 -10.35
CA CYS A 576 9.22 16.42 -10.40
C CYS A 576 10.67 16.76 -10.81
N ASP A 577 11.66 16.05 -10.29
CA ASP A 577 13.06 16.25 -10.69
C ASP A 577 13.30 15.91 -12.17
N ASP A 578 12.70 14.83 -12.66
CA ASP A 578 12.80 14.47 -14.07
C ASP A 578 12.08 15.46 -14.99
N LEU A 579 10.89 15.96 -14.61
CA LEU A 579 10.14 16.98 -15.37
C LEU A 579 10.88 18.32 -15.45
N LEU A 580 11.80 18.58 -14.53
CA LEU A 580 12.65 19.78 -14.55
C LEU A 580 13.79 19.69 -15.58
N LYS A 581 14.07 18.52 -16.16
CA LYS A 581 15.11 18.36 -17.18
C LYS A 581 14.56 18.77 -18.55
N ASP A 582 15.34 19.56 -19.31
CA ASP A 582 14.91 20.11 -20.61
C ASP A 582 14.53 19.00 -21.62
N GLU A 583 15.19 17.84 -21.56
CA GLU A 583 14.89 16.66 -22.39
C GLU A 583 13.51 16.01 -22.10
N ASN A 584 12.89 16.37 -20.97
CA ASN A 584 11.56 15.91 -20.57
C ASN A 584 10.49 16.99 -20.74
N ALA A 585 10.82 18.15 -21.31
CA ALA A 585 9.87 19.22 -21.57
C ALA A 585 8.73 18.72 -22.48
N GLY A 586 7.49 18.91 -22.02
CA GLY A 586 6.29 18.51 -22.77
C GLY A 586 5.92 17.02 -22.70
N LYS A 587 6.67 16.19 -21.97
CA LYS A 587 6.32 14.78 -21.76
C LYS A 587 5.07 14.62 -20.88
N ASN A 588 4.22 13.69 -21.25
CA ASN A 588 3.01 13.30 -20.51
C ASN A 588 3.36 12.25 -19.46
N MET A 589 3.79 12.71 -18.29
CA MET A 589 4.10 11.84 -17.14
C MET A 589 2.85 11.54 -16.31
N VAL A 590 2.71 10.30 -15.87
CA VAL A 590 1.64 9.85 -14.97
C VAL A 590 2.21 9.49 -13.60
N PHE A 591 1.73 10.15 -12.56
CA PHE A 591 1.98 9.77 -11.18
C PHE A 591 0.93 8.76 -10.70
N TRP A 592 1.39 7.58 -10.29
CA TRP A 592 0.53 6.51 -9.77
C TRP A 592 0.30 6.68 -8.27
N GLN A 593 -0.83 7.28 -7.89
CA GLN A 593 -1.07 7.70 -6.51
C GLN A 593 -1.51 6.55 -5.58
N THR A 594 -0.55 5.82 -5.03
CA THR A 594 -0.79 4.53 -4.33
C THR A 594 -1.45 4.59 -2.94
N LYS A 595 -1.44 5.73 -2.24
CA LYS A 595 -1.94 5.85 -0.85
C LYS A 595 -3.33 6.46 -0.81
N SER A 596 -4.26 5.84 -0.08
CA SER A 596 -5.63 6.33 0.08
C SER A 596 -5.72 7.80 0.52
N CYS A 597 -6.71 8.52 -0.03
CA CYS A 597 -7.08 9.85 0.44
C CYS A 597 -7.83 9.79 1.78
N VAL A 598 -8.44 8.65 2.10
CA VAL A 598 -9.22 8.41 3.32
C VAL A 598 -8.33 7.73 4.36
N GLN A 599 -8.39 8.24 5.60
CA GLN A 599 -7.91 7.50 6.77
C GLN A 599 -9.13 6.91 7.49
N PRO A 600 -9.32 5.58 7.55
CA PRO A 600 -10.60 5.02 7.95
C PRO A 600 -10.65 4.72 9.45
N ARG A 601 -11.83 4.88 10.06
CA ARG A 601 -12.10 4.54 11.46
C ARG A 601 -13.33 3.66 11.57
N GLY A 602 -13.16 2.44 12.06
CA GLY A 602 -14.25 1.54 12.41
C GLY A 602 -14.94 1.90 13.72
N ALA A 603 -15.77 0.98 14.21
CA ALA A 603 -16.64 1.20 15.37
C ALA A 603 -16.00 0.88 16.73
N VAL A 604 -14.80 0.28 16.77
CA VAL A 604 -14.14 -0.14 18.01
C VAL A 604 -13.26 1.00 18.54
N ASP A 605 -13.20 1.14 19.86
CA ASP A 605 -12.32 2.10 20.53
C ASP A 605 -10.83 1.76 20.30
N GLU A 606 -10.26 2.43 19.32
CA GLU A 606 -8.86 2.33 18.93
C GLU A 606 -7.93 2.96 19.95
N TRP A 607 -8.40 4.01 20.64
CA TRP A 607 -7.61 4.74 21.62
C TRP A 607 -7.34 3.90 22.86
N GLY A 608 -8.38 3.31 23.45
CA GLY A 608 -8.23 2.42 24.60
C GLY A 608 -7.35 1.20 24.28
N LYS A 609 -7.45 0.65 23.07
CA LYS A 609 -6.55 -0.42 22.60
C LYS A 609 -5.10 0.07 22.50
N MET A 610 -4.87 1.27 21.97
CA MET A 610 -3.53 1.84 21.83
C MET A 610 -2.89 2.13 23.19
N GLN A 611 -3.66 2.60 24.18
CA GLN A 611 -3.18 2.82 25.55
C GLN A 611 -2.77 1.53 26.27
N GLN A 612 -3.30 0.38 25.85
CA GLN A 612 -2.96 -0.94 26.40
C GLN A 612 -1.76 -1.59 25.69
N MET A 613 -1.23 -0.97 24.63
CA MET A 613 -0.07 -1.50 23.92
C MET A 613 1.20 -1.45 24.79
N PRO A 614 2.23 -2.27 24.48
CA PRO A 614 3.51 -2.21 25.18
C PRO A 614 4.14 -0.80 25.14
N PRO A 615 4.91 -0.39 26.18
CA PRO A 615 5.47 0.96 26.27
C PRO A 615 6.27 1.41 25.04
N ALA A 616 7.01 0.50 24.41
CA ALA A 616 7.77 0.80 23.19
C ALA A 616 6.86 1.24 22.01
N ILE A 617 5.66 0.67 21.91
CA ILE A 617 4.69 1.02 20.86
C ILE A 617 4.02 2.35 21.19
N GLN A 618 3.71 2.59 22.47
CA GLN A 618 3.17 3.87 22.92
C GLN A 618 4.15 5.02 22.67
N GLN A 619 5.43 4.80 22.98
CA GLN A 619 6.50 5.77 22.71
C GLN A 619 6.61 6.07 21.21
N TRP A 620 6.68 5.02 20.37
CA TRP A 620 6.70 5.17 18.92
C TRP A 620 5.52 6.02 18.40
N ALA A 621 4.32 5.79 18.92
CA ALA A 621 3.14 6.58 18.52
C ALA A 621 3.21 8.04 18.96
N ASN A 622 3.74 8.31 20.16
CA ASN A 622 3.89 9.66 20.71
C ASN A 622 4.94 10.49 19.94
N GLU A 623 5.94 9.83 19.36
CA GLU A 623 7.00 10.47 18.58
C GLU A 623 6.56 10.83 17.15
N GLY A 624 5.43 10.29 16.68
CA GLY A 624 4.92 10.48 15.32
C GLY A 624 4.50 11.92 15.02
N GLN A 625 5.26 12.60 14.16
CA GLN A 625 5.00 13.99 13.76
C GLN A 625 4.17 14.06 12.46
N PRO A 626 3.28 15.07 12.30
CA PRO A 626 2.66 15.38 11.01
C PRO A 626 3.72 15.89 10.02
N GLN A 627 3.68 15.41 8.78
CA GLN A 627 4.60 15.82 7.71
C GLN A 627 3.92 16.62 6.59
N SER A 628 2.59 16.73 6.62
CA SER A 628 1.80 17.54 5.70
C SER A 628 0.95 18.53 6.50
N GLU A 629 0.94 19.79 6.08
CA GLU A 629 0.12 20.83 6.69
C GLU A 629 -1.38 20.54 6.52
N LYS A 630 -1.74 19.82 5.46
CA LYS A 630 -3.11 19.35 5.20
C LYS A 630 -3.59 18.29 6.20
N ARG A 631 -2.67 17.67 6.96
CA ARG A 631 -2.97 16.62 7.94
C ARG A 631 -2.41 16.97 9.32
N SER A 632 -2.79 18.15 9.83
CA SER A 632 -2.38 18.61 11.16
C SER A 632 -3.09 17.84 12.29
N GLY A 633 -2.34 16.98 12.97
CA GLY A 633 -2.79 16.22 14.14
C GLY A 633 -1.61 15.74 14.97
N LYS A 634 -1.90 15.15 16.13
CA LYS A 634 -0.88 14.52 16.98
C LYS A 634 -1.49 13.36 17.76
N VAL A 635 -0.65 12.40 18.13
CA VAL A 635 -1.00 11.34 19.07
C VAL A 635 -0.16 11.55 20.32
N ASN A 636 -0.80 11.77 21.47
CA ASN A 636 -0.12 11.83 22.77
C ASN A 636 -0.90 11.01 23.78
N LEU A 637 -0.47 9.76 24.01
CA LEU A 637 -1.13 8.79 24.86
C LEU A 637 -1.01 9.11 26.37
N LYS A 638 -0.13 10.04 26.77
CA LYS A 638 0.06 10.43 28.18
C LYS A 638 -0.91 11.52 28.61
N ASP A 639 -0.91 12.63 27.88
CA ASP A 639 -1.62 13.87 28.26
C ASP A 639 -2.61 14.35 27.20
N GLY A 640 -2.78 13.59 26.10
CA GLY A 640 -3.67 13.93 24.99
C GLY A 640 -4.97 13.14 25.00
N SER A 641 -5.73 13.26 23.91
CA SER A 641 -6.97 12.53 23.71
C SER A 641 -7.11 12.05 22.26
N ALA A 642 -8.06 11.14 22.03
CA ALA A 642 -8.34 10.67 20.68
C ALA A 642 -8.84 11.80 19.74
N GLU A 643 -9.42 12.87 20.28
CA GLU A 643 -9.89 14.01 19.50
C GLU A 643 -8.75 14.80 18.83
N ASP A 644 -7.51 14.66 19.32
CA ASP A 644 -6.33 15.32 18.74
C ASP A 644 -6.01 14.85 17.31
N TYR A 645 -6.49 13.65 16.93
CA TYR A 645 -6.28 13.08 15.60
C TYR A 645 -7.55 12.55 14.92
N ARG A 646 -8.64 12.25 15.64
CA ARG A 646 -9.86 11.65 15.04
C ARG A 646 -10.49 12.50 13.93
N LYS A 647 -10.31 13.82 13.95
CA LYS A 647 -10.69 14.73 12.86
C LYS A 647 -10.02 14.40 11.51
N LEU A 648 -8.88 13.72 11.53
CA LEU A 648 -8.17 13.24 10.34
C LEU A 648 -8.69 11.89 9.86
N MET A 649 -9.55 11.21 10.63
CA MET A 649 -10.10 9.91 10.32
C MET A 649 -11.58 10.00 9.95
N THR A 650 -11.97 9.28 8.91
CA THR A 650 -13.35 9.16 8.45
C THR A 650 -13.97 7.92 9.08
N LYS A 651 -15.10 8.09 9.77
CA LYS A 651 -15.85 6.94 10.31
C LYS A 651 -16.50 6.18 9.15
N ILE A 652 -16.22 4.89 9.06
CA ILE A 652 -16.74 3.98 8.03
C ILE A 652 -17.80 3.06 8.63
#